data_AF-A0A4P2PWY6-F1
#
_entry.id   AF-A0A4P2PWY6-F1
#
_cell.length_a   1.000
_cell.length_b   1.000
_cell.length_c   1.000
_cell.angle_alpha   90.00
_cell.angle_beta   90.00
_cell.angle_gamma   90.00
#
_symmetry.space_group_name_H-M   'P 1'
#
loop_
_entity.id
_entity.type
_entity.pdbx_description
1 polymer ?
#
loop_
_entity_poly.entity_id
_entity_poly.type
_entity_poly.pdbx_seq_one_letter_code
_entity_poly.pdbx_strand_id
1 'polypeptide(L)'
;MSERLDVRVLNRREELEALREPWDALWQRCPAATTFQRPEWLLPWCRELGPEEVLALVLRSPSAQGLVGLAPLAIHRIGAERVVALLGAGITDYNDVLAAPGYERAVAEAVLAFLGERAGAWDVADLHDLRGSSPLLEAEAPPGWSDEVEKHEACPRVVIPEGAGPDDLFSPGMRARIARARKRLARDGALRVEVAGADSLGELLDALFANHRARWISRGEGGVLDEALRPFHRAVAAGLCARGALRLFGLRLDGRIIASLYGLAERDGLASYITGFDPAFAWYSPGLVMLASAIEHAAREGARTVDFLRGREPYKYAWGAVDRWTYRRRLRHRGAREAAAVEGAARPDGRGEVEGAARPDGRGEVEGAAQASGRGAVEDAMRAVMSGEVSPEVGLVRLLGAAGDLAAAERAIEAAQAGAGEPAARLEALRRCVAERRAACVTVAEMLGAHRDGGGAGAVAPARTAALFDALCARSEAASVAAYSLGDPELLERSTREVVELLERWGVIGQGRAILQIGCGIGRFEAALAPRVREAWGLDVAPRMIEAARRRCAGFSNVVLAVSSGVDLRDVPPARFDLVYAVDSFPYLVGAGAAVVDRHVAEARRVLVPGGELVILSYSYRGDPARDAADVARLAARHGFDVLVSGERPFSLWDGLAYRLRRIAHR
;
A
#
# COMPACT_ATOMS: atom_id res chain seq x y z
N MET A 1 -35.96 -18.12 20.47
CA MET A 1 -36.19 -16.67 20.30
C MET A 1 -35.12 -15.96 21.09
N SER A 2 -34.31 -15.14 20.40
CA SER A 2 -33.23 -14.34 21.00
C SER A 2 -33.82 -13.30 21.97
N GLU A 3 -33.19 -13.06 23.12
CA GLU A 3 -33.64 -12.03 24.07
C GLU A 3 -33.55 -10.64 23.42
N ARG A 4 -34.57 -9.80 23.58
CA ARG A 4 -34.58 -8.44 23.01
C ARG A 4 -33.67 -7.52 23.84
N LEU A 5 -32.60 -7.06 23.22
CA LEU A 5 -31.64 -6.14 23.84
C LEU A 5 -32.10 -4.69 23.74
N ASP A 6 -31.80 -3.90 24.78
CA ASP A 6 -31.87 -2.43 24.73
C ASP A 6 -30.64 -1.90 24.00
N VAL A 7 -30.86 -1.15 22.92
CA VAL A 7 -29.81 -0.62 22.05
C VAL A 7 -29.77 0.90 22.17
N ARG A 8 -28.69 1.41 22.77
CA ARG A 8 -28.40 2.84 22.83
C ARG A 8 -27.33 3.21 21.81
N VAL A 9 -27.60 4.24 21.01
CA VAL A 9 -26.65 4.79 20.03
C VAL A 9 -25.84 5.90 20.69
N LEU A 10 -24.53 5.89 20.47
CA LEU A 10 -23.63 7.00 20.78
C LEU A 10 -23.07 7.58 19.49
N ASN A 11 -23.10 8.91 19.37
CA ASN A 11 -22.63 9.62 18.19
C ASN A 11 -21.52 10.63 18.46
N ARG A 12 -21.11 10.78 19.72
CA ARG A 12 -20.03 11.69 20.13
C ARG A 12 -18.87 10.94 20.78
N ARG A 13 -17.66 11.42 20.50
CA ARG A 13 -16.41 10.82 20.99
C ARG A 13 -16.35 10.84 22.52
N GLU A 14 -16.81 11.91 23.15
CA GLU A 14 -16.81 12.06 24.61
C GLU A 14 -17.71 11.01 25.29
N GLU A 15 -18.84 10.67 24.66
CA GLU A 15 -19.74 9.63 25.17
C GLU A 15 -19.11 8.24 25.06
N LEU A 16 -18.40 7.98 23.97
CA LEU A 16 -17.65 6.73 23.78
C LEU A 16 -16.47 6.63 24.77
N GLU A 17 -15.77 7.74 25.04
CA GLU A 17 -14.69 7.80 26.03
C GLU A 17 -15.20 7.58 27.46
N ALA A 18 -16.38 8.11 27.79
CA ALA A 18 -17.02 7.89 29.08
C ALA A 18 -17.39 6.41 29.34
N LEU A 19 -17.43 5.57 28.29
CA LEU A 19 -17.64 4.13 28.42
C LEU A 19 -16.38 3.32 28.75
N ARG A 20 -15.21 3.96 28.95
CA ARG A 20 -13.95 3.24 29.18
C ARG A 20 -14.05 2.10 30.20
N GLU A 21 -14.59 2.37 31.38
CA GLU A 21 -14.69 1.37 32.45
C GLU A 21 -15.73 0.27 32.15
N PRO A 22 -17.00 0.58 31.76
CA PRO A 22 -17.95 -0.45 31.32
C PRO A 22 -17.47 -1.27 30.12
N TRP A 23 -16.71 -0.67 29.20
CA TRP A 23 -16.13 -1.33 28.04
C TRP A 23 -15.04 -2.31 28.47
N ASP A 24 -14.06 -1.89 29.28
CA ASP A 24 -13.02 -2.81 29.74
C ASP A 24 -13.62 -3.99 30.52
N ALA A 25 -14.63 -3.75 31.37
CA ALA A 25 -15.36 -4.81 32.06
C ALA A 25 -16.08 -5.79 31.10
N LEU A 26 -16.66 -5.28 30.00
CA LEU A 26 -17.23 -6.15 28.95
C LEU A 26 -16.13 -6.95 28.25
N TRP A 27 -15.07 -6.27 27.80
CA TRP A 27 -13.93 -6.90 27.12
C TRP A 27 -13.35 -8.05 27.95
N GLN A 28 -13.20 -7.86 29.27
CA GLN A 28 -12.68 -8.87 30.20
C GLN A 28 -13.53 -10.14 30.26
N ARG A 29 -14.84 -10.06 29.97
CA ARG A 29 -15.74 -11.22 29.94
C ARG A 29 -15.85 -11.87 28.55
N CYS A 30 -15.41 -11.20 27.49
CA CYS A 30 -15.45 -11.71 26.12
C CYS A 30 -14.23 -12.60 25.82
N PRO A 31 -14.38 -13.93 25.67
CA PRO A 31 -13.24 -14.83 25.46
C PRO A 31 -12.59 -14.65 24.09
N ALA A 32 -13.38 -14.31 23.07
CA ALA A 32 -12.92 -14.11 21.70
C ALA A 32 -12.36 -12.71 21.43
N ALA A 33 -12.49 -11.78 22.37
CA ALA A 33 -12.01 -10.41 22.21
C ALA A 33 -10.48 -10.36 22.22
N THR A 34 -9.94 -9.54 21.33
CA THR A 34 -8.50 -9.31 21.17
C THR A 34 -8.09 -7.98 21.75
N THR A 35 -6.79 -7.74 21.91
CA THR A 35 -6.24 -6.45 22.36
C THR A 35 -6.73 -5.28 21.50
N PHE A 36 -6.98 -5.53 20.21
CA PHE A 36 -7.46 -4.52 19.27
C PHE A 36 -8.85 -3.96 19.60
N GLN A 37 -9.68 -4.70 20.35
CA GLN A 37 -11.02 -4.23 20.77
C GLN A 37 -11.02 -3.61 22.17
N ARG A 38 -9.84 -3.34 22.76
CA ARG A 38 -9.74 -2.64 24.05
C ARG A 38 -9.97 -1.14 23.90
N PRO A 39 -10.43 -0.46 24.97
CA PRO A 39 -10.50 1.01 24.98
C PRO A 39 -9.10 1.65 24.87
N GLU A 40 -8.03 0.97 25.32
CA GLU A 40 -6.64 1.42 25.13
C GLU A 40 -6.19 1.40 23.66
N TRP A 41 -6.91 0.72 22.76
CA TRP A 41 -6.62 0.71 21.32
C TRP A 41 -7.55 1.65 20.55
N LEU A 42 -8.86 1.44 20.67
CA LEU A 42 -9.84 2.13 19.82
C LEU A 42 -10.13 3.57 20.24
N LEU A 43 -9.96 3.96 21.51
CA LEU A 43 -10.13 5.37 21.91
C LEU A 43 -8.98 6.27 21.41
N PRO A 44 -7.69 5.88 21.52
CA PRO A 44 -6.62 6.57 20.79
C PRO A 44 -6.87 6.59 19.28
N TRP A 45 -7.35 5.50 18.69
CA TRP A 45 -7.67 5.46 17.26
C TRP A 45 -8.68 6.54 16.90
N CYS A 46 -9.79 6.62 17.64
CA CYS A 46 -10.82 7.64 17.42
C CYS A 46 -10.23 9.04 17.54
N ARG A 47 -9.41 9.29 18.56
CA ARG A 47 -8.83 10.61 18.84
C ARG A 47 -7.89 11.10 17.74
N GLU A 48 -6.99 10.23 17.30
CA GLU A 48 -5.86 10.60 16.46
C GLU A 48 -6.11 10.36 14.97
N LEU A 49 -6.94 9.37 14.61
CA LEU A 49 -7.08 8.85 13.25
C LEU A 49 -8.52 8.71 12.76
N GLY A 50 -9.47 8.62 13.69
CA GLY A 50 -10.88 8.39 13.40
C GLY A 50 -11.65 9.63 12.95
N PRO A 51 -12.88 9.45 12.45
CA PRO A 51 -13.74 10.55 12.05
C PRO A 51 -14.19 11.38 13.26
N GLU A 52 -14.64 12.62 13.01
CA GLU A 52 -15.24 13.47 14.05
C GLU A 52 -16.55 12.85 14.60
N GLU A 53 -17.33 12.20 13.73
CA GLU A 53 -18.57 11.51 14.11
C GLU A 53 -18.31 10.01 14.34
N VAL A 54 -18.64 9.52 15.53
CA VAL A 54 -18.59 8.08 15.87
C VAL A 54 -19.98 7.47 15.73
N LEU A 55 -20.08 6.15 15.56
CA LEU A 55 -21.33 5.41 15.63
C LEU A 55 -21.13 4.19 16.52
N ALA A 56 -21.37 4.28 17.82
CA ALA A 56 -21.25 3.11 18.70
C ALA A 56 -22.63 2.64 19.18
N LEU A 57 -22.87 1.33 19.10
CA LEU A 57 -24.07 0.71 19.66
C LEU A 57 -23.73 0.06 20.99
N VAL A 58 -24.47 0.45 22.02
CA VAL A 58 -24.31 -0.01 23.39
C VAL A 58 -25.50 -0.88 23.72
N LEU A 59 -25.28 -2.16 24.00
CA LEU A 59 -26.34 -3.14 24.18
C LEU A 59 -26.42 -3.61 25.63
N ARG A 60 -27.64 -3.60 26.17
CA ARG A 60 -27.96 -4.04 27.54
C ARG A 60 -29.08 -5.08 27.51
N SER A 61 -29.00 -6.04 28.42
CA SER A 61 -30.09 -6.99 28.66
C SER A 61 -30.80 -6.63 29.98
N PRO A 62 -32.14 -6.70 30.06
CA PRO A 62 -32.87 -6.58 31.32
C PRO A 62 -32.49 -7.67 32.34
N SER A 63 -32.01 -8.83 31.87
CA SER A 63 -31.65 -9.97 32.71
C SER A 63 -30.18 -9.99 33.16
N ALA A 64 -29.37 -9.02 32.71
CA ALA A 64 -27.94 -8.94 33.05
C ALA A 64 -27.54 -7.56 33.59
N GLN A 65 -26.55 -7.55 34.49
CA GLN A 65 -25.95 -6.30 34.95
C GLN A 65 -24.84 -5.83 34.01
N GLY A 66 -24.87 -4.54 33.68
CA GLY A 66 -23.85 -3.89 32.85
C GLY A 66 -24.13 -3.97 31.35
N LEU A 67 -23.08 -3.87 30.53
CA LEU A 67 -23.18 -4.05 29.08
C LEU A 67 -23.19 -5.54 28.75
N VAL A 68 -23.98 -5.96 27.77
CA VAL A 68 -23.89 -7.30 27.18
C VAL A 68 -23.34 -7.27 25.76
N GLY A 69 -23.34 -6.10 25.12
CA GLY A 69 -22.68 -5.91 23.84
C GLY A 69 -22.21 -4.48 23.59
N LEU A 70 -21.21 -4.36 22.73
CA LEU A 70 -20.70 -3.10 22.20
C LEU A 70 -20.33 -3.30 20.73
N ALA A 71 -20.91 -2.51 19.84
CA ALA A 71 -20.51 -2.44 18.43
C ALA A 71 -19.82 -1.09 18.17
N PRO A 72 -18.48 -1.05 18.15
CA PRO A 72 -17.74 0.16 17.87
C PRO A 72 -17.70 0.40 16.36
N LEU A 73 -18.60 1.24 15.81
CA LEU A 73 -18.67 1.55 14.38
C LEU A 73 -18.30 3.02 14.10
N ALA A 74 -18.07 3.31 12.84
CA ALA A 74 -17.91 4.66 12.30
C ALA A 74 -18.60 4.77 10.94
N ILE A 75 -18.93 6.01 10.58
CA ILE A 75 -19.46 6.36 9.27
C ILE A 75 -18.38 7.08 8.50
N HIS A 76 -18.10 6.61 7.29
CA HIS A 76 -17.16 7.25 6.38
C HIS A 76 -17.81 7.45 5.01
N ARG A 77 -17.29 8.41 4.23
CA ARG A 77 -17.70 8.58 2.83
C ARG A 77 -16.65 8.02 1.90
N ILE A 78 -17.05 7.13 1.00
CA ILE A 78 -16.22 6.60 -0.09
C ILE A 78 -16.90 7.00 -1.40
N GLY A 79 -16.38 8.04 -2.05
CA GLY A 79 -17.05 8.68 -3.18
C GLY A 79 -18.43 9.23 -2.77
N ALA A 80 -19.48 8.82 -3.47
CA ALA A 80 -20.86 9.19 -3.13
C ALA A 80 -21.47 8.35 -2.00
N GLU A 81 -20.91 7.18 -1.70
CA GLU A 81 -21.47 6.23 -0.74
C GLU A 81 -21.10 6.59 0.70
N ARG A 82 -22.07 6.44 1.59
CA ARG A 82 -21.88 6.40 3.05
C ARG A 82 -21.69 4.95 3.47
N VAL A 83 -20.53 4.68 4.07
CA VAL A 83 -20.11 3.35 4.48
C VAL A 83 -20.05 3.30 6.00
N VAL A 84 -20.76 2.35 6.59
CA VAL A 84 -20.58 1.99 8.01
C VAL A 84 -19.51 0.91 8.10
N ALA A 85 -18.50 1.14 8.93
CA ALA A 85 -17.41 0.20 9.18
C ALA A 85 -17.14 0.08 10.68
N LEU A 86 -16.40 -0.95 11.09
CA LEU A 86 -15.90 -1.07 12.47
C LEU A 86 -14.80 -0.02 12.72
N LEU A 87 -14.77 0.53 13.93
CA LEU A 87 -13.69 1.42 14.38
C LEU A 87 -12.36 0.68 14.35
N GLY A 88 -11.26 1.39 14.03
CA GLY A 88 -9.95 0.76 13.89
C GLY A 88 -9.57 0.41 12.45
N ALA A 89 -10.45 0.71 11.50
CA ALA A 89 -10.26 0.39 10.10
C ALA A 89 -8.87 0.79 9.55
N GLY A 90 -8.24 -0.12 8.83
CA GLY A 90 -6.96 0.09 8.13
C GLY A 90 -5.70 -0.23 8.95
N ILE A 91 -5.74 -0.16 10.28
CA ILE A 91 -4.56 -0.43 11.14
C ILE A 91 -4.79 -1.48 12.23
N THR A 92 -6.04 -1.89 12.45
CA THR A 92 -6.42 -2.98 13.36
C THR A 92 -6.50 -4.32 12.61
N ASP A 93 -5.78 -5.34 13.06
CA ASP A 93 -5.72 -6.66 12.38
C ASP A 93 -6.87 -7.62 12.72
N TYR A 94 -7.56 -7.39 13.83
CA TYR A 94 -8.79 -8.10 14.19
C TYR A 94 -9.85 -7.10 14.68
N ASN A 95 -10.96 -7.04 13.95
CA ASN A 95 -12.11 -6.19 14.28
C ASN A 95 -13.32 -7.08 14.57
N ASP A 96 -14.16 -6.66 15.53
CA ASP A 96 -15.46 -7.30 15.78
C ASP A 96 -16.30 -6.46 16.76
N VAL A 97 -17.54 -6.88 16.97
CA VAL A 97 -18.33 -6.50 18.15
C VAL A 97 -17.79 -7.20 19.40
N LEU A 98 -17.98 -6.58 20.57
CA LEU A 98 -17.88 -7.27 21.85
C LEU A 98 -19.25 -7.80 22.23
N ALA A 99 -19.33 -9.08 22.55
CA ALA A 99 -20.54 -9.71 23.06
C ALA A 99 -20.21 -10.58 24.27
N ALA A 100 -20.97 -10.40 25.36
CA ALA A 100 -20.82 -11.22 26.55
C ALA A 100 -21.21 -12.68 26.25
N PRO A 101 -20.62 -13.66 26.97
CA PRO A 101 -20.98 -15.07 26.80
C PRO A 101 -22.49 -15.31 26.90
N GLY A 102 -23.05 -16.00 25.90
CA GLY A 102 -24.49 -16.28 25.79
C GLY A 102 -25.30 -15.20 25.08
N TYR A 103 -24.69 -14.05 24.75
CA TYR A 103 -25.33 -12.92 24.06
C TYR A 103 -24.82 -12.70 22.64
N GLU A 104 -23.89 -13.53 22.14
CA GLU A 104 -23.20 -13.34 20.86
C GLU A 104 -24.18 -13.17 19.69
N ARG A 105 -25.13 -14.12 19.57
CA ARG A 105 -26.16 -14.08 18.55
C ARG A 105 -27.10 -12.87 18.72
N ALA A 106 -27.57 -12.61 19.93
CA ALA A 106 -28.49 -11.50 20.21
C ALA A 106 -27.84 -10.13 19.90
N VAL A 107 -26.55 -9.98 20.20
CA VAL A 107 -25.79 -8.77 19.88
C VAL A 107 -25.65 -8.59 18.38
N ALA A 108 -25.24 -9.63 17.65
CA ALA A 108 -25.08 -9.53 16.19
C ALA A 108 -26.42 -9.28 15.48
N GLU A 109 -27.49 -9.98 15.87
CA GLU A 109 -28.84 -9.75 15.34
C GLU A 109 -29.30 -8.31 15.62
N ALA A 110 -29.09 -7.78 16.83
CA ALA A 110 -29.45 -6.40 17.16
C ALA A 110 -28.64 -5.36 16.38
N VAL A 111 -27.35 -5.60 16.14
CA VAL A 111 -26.49 -4.73 15.34
C VAL A 111 -26.96 -4.70 13.88
N LEU A 112 -27.16 -5.87 13.25
CA LEU A 112 -27.63 -5.92 11.87
C LEU A 112 -29.05 -5.39 11.72
N ALA A 113 -29.95 -5.68 12.66
CA ALA A 113 -31.30 -5.12 12.68
C ALA A 113 -31.26 -3.59 12.72
N PHE A 114 -30.43 -3.00 13.60
CA PHE A 114 -30.22 -1.55 13.64
C PHE A 114 -29.70 -1.02 12.30
N LEU A 115 -28.76 -1.73 11.67
CA LEU A 115 -28.23 -1.36 10.35
C LEU A 115 -29.34 -1.37 9.26
N GLY A 116 -30.27 -2.33 9.34
CA GLY A 116 -31.41 -2.44 8.45
C GLY A 116 -32.49 -1.38 8.67
N GLU A 117 -32.90 -1.15 9.92
CA GLU A 117 -33.94 -0.16 10.28
C GLU A 117 -33.56 1.27 9.88
N ARG A 118 -32.25 1.54 9.79
CA ARG A 118 -31.68 2.84 9.43
C ARG A 118 -31.06 2.82 8.03
N ALA A 119 -31.54 1.96 7.11
CA ALA A 119 -31.00 1.84 5.75
C ALA A 119 -31.00 3.14 4.90
N GLY A 120 -31.71 4.19 5.31
CA GLY A 120 -31.59 5.53 4.71
C GLY A 120 -30.37 6.34 5.17
N ALA A 121 -29.67 5.91 6.22
CA ALA A 121 -28.53 6.60 6.81
C ALA A 121 -27.18 6.21 6.20
N TRP A 122 -27.13 5.09 5.47
CA TRP A 122 -25.93 4.59 4.81
C TRP A 122 -26.28 3.70 3.62
N ASP A 123 -25.31 3.51 2.73
CA ASP A 123 -25.48 2.77 1.49
C ASP A 123 -24.87 1.36 1.60
N VAL A 124 -23.77 1.25 2.36
CA VAL A 124 -22.99 0.02 2.55
C VAL A 124 -22.64 -0.15 4.03
N ALA A 125 -22.71 -1.38 4.53
CA ALA A 125 -22.00 -1.78 5.73
C ALA A 125 -20.83 -2.69 5.32
N ASP A 126 -19.60 -2.26 5.61
CA ASP A 126 -18.36 -2.93 5.21
C ASP A 126 -17.58 -3.37 6.46
N LEU A 127 -17.81 -4.62 6.86
CA LEU A 127 -17.32 -5.18 8.12
C LEU A 127 -16.11 -6.07 7.82
N HIS A 128 -14.91 -5.49 7.90
CA HIS A 128 -13.64 -6.16 7.64
C HIS A 128 -12.99 -6.80 8.88
N ASP A 129 -12.07 -7.73 8.61
CA ASP A 129 -11.17 -8.35 9.60
C ASP A 129 -11.87 -9.10 10.73
N LEU A 130 -13.06 -9.61 10.42
CA LEU A 130 -13.84 -10.48 11.31
C LEU A 130 -13.12 -11.81 11.45
N ARG A 131 -13.02 -12.34 12.67
CA ARG A 131 -12.57 -13.72 12.87
C ARG A 131 -13.63 -14.69 12.35
N GLY A 132 -13.22 -15.90 11.95
CA GLY A 132 -14.16 -16.93 11.49
C GLY A 132 -15.22 -17.33 12.53
N SER A 133 -15.00 -17.01 13.81
CA SER A 133 -15.95 -17.19 14.92
C SER A 133 -16.77 -15.94 15.24
N SER A 134 -16.73 -14.91 14.38
CA SER A 134 -17.45 -13.66 14.62
C SER A 134 -18.96 -13.90 14.57
N PRO A 135 -19.73 -13.44 15.56
CA PRO A 135 -21.18 -13.57 15.52
C PRO A 135 -21.81 -12.73 14.40
N LEU A 136 -21.10 -11.70 13.91
CA LEU A 136 -21.50 -10.93 12.74
C LEU A 136 -21.44 -11.72 11.43
N LEU A 137 -20.79 -12.88 11.37
CA LEU A 137 -20.84 -13.75 10.17
C LEU A 137 -22.05 -14.69 10.19
N GLU A 138 -22.55 -15.04 11.37
CA GLU A 138 -23.63 -16.02 11.56
C GLU A 138 -25.02 -15.39 11.55
N ALA A 139 -25.15 -14.12 11.92
CA ALA A 139 -26.43 -13.42 11.96
C ALA A 139 -27.01 -13.19 10.56
N GLU A 140 -28.34 -13.27 10.43
CA GLU A 140 -29.02 -13.04 9.15
C GLU A 140 -28.90 -11.58 8.69
N ALA A 141 -28.70 -11.38 7.38
CA ALA A 141 -28.68 -10.04 6.80
C ALA A 141 -30.06 -9.37 6.90
N PRO A 142 -30.13 -8.03 7.04
CA PRO A 142 -31.41 -7.33 7.06
C PRO A 142 -32.21 -7.55 5.77
N PRO A 143 -33.56 -7.67 5.84
CA PRO A 143 -34.38 -7.80 4.63
C PRO A 143 -34.12 -6.67 3.63
N GLY A 144 -34.00 -7.02 2.35
CA GLY A 144 -33.78 -6.04 1.28
C GLY A 144 -32.32 -5.60 1.06
N TRP A 145 -31.38 -6.18 1.79
CA TRP A 145 -29.94 -5.97 1.59
C TRP A 145 -29.31 -7.14 0.82
N SER A 146 -28.29 -6.86 0.00
CA SER A 146 -27.37 -7.91 -0.47
C SER A 146 -26.39 -8.27 0.63
N ASP A 147 -25.88 -9.50 0.60
CA ASP A 147 -24.97 -10.04 1.60
C ASP A 147 -23.84 -10.80 0.92
N GLU A 148 -22.63 -10.26 1.05
CA GLU A 148 -21.41 -10.82 0.48
C GLU A 148 -20.43 -11.09 1.61
N VAL A 149 -20.00 -12.34 1.74
CA VAL A 149 -18.96 -12.75 2.69
C VAL A 149 -17.78 -13.30 1.90
N GLU A 150 -16.62 -12.69 2.08
CA GLU A 150 -15.37 -13.14 1.45
C GLU A 150 -14.29 -13.41 2.49
N LYS A 151 -13.38 -14.31 2.12
CA LYS A 151 -12.15 -14.53 2.86
C LYS A 151 -11.26 -13.30 2.64
N HIS A 152 -10.78 -12.70 3.73
CA HIS A 152 -10.05 -11.43 3.69
C HIS A 152 -8.54 -11.67 3.83
N GLU A 153 -8.00 -11.60 5.04
CA GLU A 153 -6.56 -11.66 5.29
C GLU A 153 -6.13 -13.00 5.91
N ALA A 154 -4.96 -13.49 5.51
CA ALA A 154 -4.30 -14.61 6.19
C ALA A 154 -3.47 -14.08 7.37
N CYS A 155 -3.68 -14.69 8.53
CA CYS A 155 -2.94 -14.44 9.76
C CYS A 155 -2.19 -15.72 10.18
N PRO A 156 -0.90 -15.88 9.82
CA PRO A 156 -0.14 -17.06 10.18
C PRO A 156 0.04 -17.17 11.70
N ARG A 157 -0.30 -18.33 12.26
CA ARG A 157 -0.23 -18.58 13.71
C ARG A 157 0.57 -19.83 14.03
N VAL A 158 1.43 -19.75 15.05
CA VAL A 158 2.16 -20.87 15.63
C VAL A 158 1.49 -21.28 16.93
N VAL A 159 1.39 -22.59 17.16
CA VAL A 159 0.96 -23.16 18.45
C VAL A 159 2.20 -23.46 19.28
N ILE A 160 2.19 -23.01 20.54
CA ILE A 160 3.20 -23.36 21.54
C ILE A 160 2.65 -24.53 22.35
N PRO A 161 3.33 -25.68 22.38
CA PRO A 161 2.90 -26.80 23.22
C PRO A 161 2.85 -26.40 24.70
N GLU A 162 1.87 -26.92 25.42
CA GLU A 162 1.76 -26.68 26.87
C GLU A 162 2.99 -27.26 27.58
N GLY A 163 3.61 -26.46 28.45
CA GLY A 163 4.83 -26.86 29.16
C GLY A 163 6.08 -26.97 28.28
N ALA A 164 6.05 -26.47 27.04
CA ALA A 164 7.20 -26.50 26.13
C ALA A 164 8.46 -25.92 26.77
N GLY A 165 9.53 -26.71 26.80
CA GLY A 165 10.87 -26.23 27.15
C GLY A 165 11.53 -25.51 25.96
N PRO A 166 12.70 -24.87 26.16
CA PRO A 166 13.42 -24.18 25.09
C PRO A 166 13.72 -25.04 23.85
N ASP A 167 13.87 -26.36 24.03
CA ASP A 167 14.13 -27.31 22.95
C ASP A 167 12.88 -27.71 22.14
N ASP A 168 11.68 -27.46 22.68
CA ASP A 168 10.39 -27.82 22.05
C ASP A 168 9.83 -26.68 21.19
N LEU A 169 10.32 -25.44 21.40
CA LEU A 169 9.82 -24.25 20.72
C LEU A 169 10.21 -24.15 19.25
N PHE A 170 11.37 -24.72 18.88
CA PHE A 170 11.97 -24.53 17.57
C PHE A 170 12.53 -25.84 17.04
N SER A 171 12.50 -26.06 15.72
CA SER A 171 13.16 -27.22 15.11
C SER A 171 14.69 -27.21 15.35
N PRO A 172 15.38 -28.37 15.31
CA PRO A 172 16.83 -28.43 15.53
C PRO A 172 17.63 -27.50 14.61
N GLY A 173 17.23 -27.39 13.33
CA GLY A 173 17.86 -26.47 12.38
C GLY A 173 17.64 -25.00 12.73
N MET A 174 16.44 -24.64 13.19
CA MET A 174 16.14 -23.29 13.66
C MET A 174 16.93 -22.95 14.91
N ARG A 175 17.02 -23.86 15.90
CA ARG A 175 17.85 -23.69 17.11
C ARG A 175 19.31 -23.41 16.75
N ALA A 176 19.89 -24.20 15.84
CA ALA A 176 21.26 -23.98 15.38
C ALA A 176 21.45 -22.63 14.66
N ARG A 177 20.44 -22.16 13.91
CA ARG A 177 20.48 -20.84 13.26
C ARG A 177 20.42 -19.71 14.28
N ILE A 178 19.52 -19.80 15.27
CA ILE A 178 19.38 -18.84 16.37
C ILE A 178 20.68 -18.76 17.19
N ALA A 179 21.23 -19.91 17.61
CA ALA A 179 22.46 -19.98 18.38
C ALA A 179 23.64 -19.35 17.65
N ARG A 180 23.80 -19.61 16.34
CA ARG A 180 24.83 -18.97 15.51
C ARG A 180 24.63 -17.46 15.40
N ALA A 181 23.40 -16.98 15.19
CA ALA A 181 23.11 -15.54 15.12
C ALA A 181 23.41 -14.84 16.46
N ARG A 182 22.97 -15.40 17.59
CA ARG A 182 23.28 -14.90 18.94
C ARG A 182 24.79 -14.85 19.18
N LYS A 183 25.53 -15.91 18.84
CA LYS A 183 26.99 -15.97 19.00
C LYS A 183 27.74 -14.91 18.19
N ARG A 184 27.30 -14.64 16.95
CA ARG A 184 27.92 -13.59 16.11
C ARG A 184 27.71 -12.20 16.71
N LEU A 185 26.48 -11.89 17.12
CA LEU A 185 26.18 -10.61 17.78
C LEU A 185 26.97 -10.46 19.08
N ALA A 186 27.01 -11.50 19.91
CA ALA A 186 27.73 -11.47 21.19
C ALA A 186 29.26 -11.38 21.05
N ARG A 187 29.83 -11.71 19.88
CA ARG A 187 31.26 -11.52 19.60
C ARG A 187 31.60 -10.04 19.42
N ASP A 188 30.67 -9.30 18.83
CA ASP A 188 30.90 -7.93 18.37
C ASP A 188 30.32 -6.89 19.36
N GLY A 189 29.79 -7.34 20.51
CA GLY A 189 29.34 -6.50 21.62
C GLY A 189 28.48 -7.22 22.68
N ALA A 190 28.16 -6.54 23.77
CA ALA A 190 27.27 -7.03 24.82
C ALA A 190 25.81 -7.07 24.34
N LEU A 191 25.26 -8.28 24.21
CA LEU A 191 23.91 -8.52 23.71
C LEU A 191 22.89 -8.62 24.87
N ARG A 192 21.81 -7.83 24.82
CA ARG A 192 20.70 -7.89 25.79
C ARG A 192 19.36 -7.81 25.08
N VAL A 193 18.37 -8.57 25.56
CA VAL A 193 16.97 -8.41 25.18
C VAL A 193 16.20 -7.86 26.37
N GLU A 194 15.33 -6.89 26.12
CA GLU A 194 14.44 -6.33 27.14
C GLU A 194 13.01 -6.19 26.63
N VAL A 195 12.08 -6.08 27.58
CA VAL A 195 10.66 -5.77 27.35
C VAL A 195 10.36 -4.45 28.02
N ALA A 196 9.62 -3.58 27.34
CA ALA A 196 9.30 -2.25 27.83
C ALA A 196 8.53 -2.29 29.16
N GLY A 197 9.07 -1.58 30.15
CA GLY A 197 8.33 -1.13 31.33
C GLY A 197 8.03 0.37 31.23
N ALA A 198 7.43 0.95 32.27
CA ALA A 198 7.09 2.38 32.30
C ALA A 198 8.31 3.29 31.99
N ASP A 199 9.47 2.96 32.55
CA ASP A 199 10.69 3.78 32.42
C ASP A 199 11.39 3.64 31.07
N SER A 200 11.24 2.48 30.39
CA SER A 200 11.92 2.19 29.12
C SER A 200 11.01 2.33 27.89
N LEU A 201 9.71 2.56 28.10
CA LEU A 201 8.71 2.64 27.03
C LEU A 201 9.05 3.68 25.96
N GLY A 202 9.38 4.90 26.38
CA GLY A 202 9.65 5.99 25.45
C GLY A 202 10.82 5.67 24.52
N GLU A 203 11.94 5.21 25.08
CA GLU A 203 13.14 4.86 24.34
C GLU A 203 12.91 3.68 23.39
N LEU A 204 12.27 2.60 23.87
CA LEU A 204 12.00 1.41 23.06
C LEU A 204 11.04 1.71 21.91
N LEU A 205 10.07 2.60 22.13
CA LEU A 205 9.11 2.98 21.11
C LEU A 205 9.74 3.91 20.07
N ASP A 206 10.62 4.82 20.49
CA ASP A 206 11.41 5.66 19.58
C ASP A 206 12.35 4.80 18.72
N ALA A 207 13.01 3.81 19.34
CA ALA A 207 13.82 2.84 18.64
C ALA A 207 12.99 1.98 17.68
N LEU A 208 11.77 1.57 18.05
CA LEU A 208 10.86 0.90 17.12
C LEU A 208 10.57 1.79 15.92
N PHE A 209 10.18 3.05 16.11
CA PHE A 209 9.90 3.97 15.00
C PHE A 209 11.12 4.14 14.09
N ALA A 210 12.32 4.29 14.68
CA ALA A 210 13.56 4.41 13.94
C ALA A 210 13.94 3.12 13.19
N ASN A 211 13.93 1.97 13.86
CA ASN A 211 14.29 0.67 13.30
C ASN A 211 13.28 0.18 12.25
N HIS A 212 11.99 0.43 12.49
CA HIS A 212 10.95 0.16 11.53
C HIS A 212 11.12 1.05 10.30
N ARG A 213 11.29 2.36 10.48
CA ARG A 213 11.57 3.27 9.37
C ARG A 213 12.82 2.83 8.59
N ALA A 214 13.92 2.53 9.26
CA ALA A 214 15.17 2.13 8.62
C ALA A 214 15.01 0.81 7.82
N ARG A 215 14.33 -0.19 8.40
CA ARG A 215 14.03 -1.46 7.71
C ARG A 215 13.15 -1.28 6.48
N TRP A 216 12.12 -0.46 6.57
CA TRP A 216 11.18 -0.22 5.45
C TRP A 216 11.82 0.64 4.35
N ILE A 217 12.66 1.62 4.72
CA ILE A 217 13.56 2.32 3.80
C ILE A 217 14.49 1.32 3.08
N SER A 218 15.04 0.33 3.78
CA SER A 218 15.91 -0.68 3.16
C SER A 218 15.20 -1.72 2.29
N ARG A 219 13.87 -1.84 2.43
CA ARG A 219 13.04 -2.79 1.67
C ARG A 219 12.24 -2.16 0.55
N GLY A 220 12.24 -0.83 0.45
CA GLY A 220 11.43 -0.14 -0.55
C GLY A 220 9.93 -0.34 -0.30
N GLU A 221 9.45 -0.25 0.93
CA GLU A 221 8.02 -0.39 1.25
C GLU A 221 7.56 0.81 2.11
N GLY A 222 6.30 1.24 2.01
CA GLY A 222 5.74 2.31 2.85
C GLY A 222 5.48 1.84 4.28
N GLY A 223 6.18 2.40 5.25
CA GLY A 223 6.12 1.95 6.64
C GLY A 223 4.72 2.12 7.27
N VAL A 224 4.21 1.06 7.91
CA VAL A 224 2.99 1.08 8.74
C VAL A 224 3.10 1.89 10.05
N LEU A 225 4.22 2.57 10.29
CA LEU A 225 4.48 3.46 11.44
C LEU A 225 4.93 4.85 10.95
N ASP A 226 4.15 5.46 10.07
CA ASP A 226 4.44 6.82 9.56
C ASP A 226 4.40 7.87 10.70
N GLU A 227 5.01 9.03 10.47
CA GLU A 227 5.12 10.12 11.44
C GLU A 227 3.74 10.60 11.93
N ALA A 228 2.74 10.61 11.04
CA ALA A 228 1.35 10.92 11.37
C ALA A 228 0.70 9.90 12.33
N LEU A 229 1.18 8.66 12.38
CA LEU A 229 0.65 7.59 13.25
C LEU A 229 1.33 7.53 14.62
N ARG A 230 2.42 8.29 14.84
CA ARG A 230 3.17 8.23 16.11
C ARG A 230 2.34 8.65 17.33
N PRO A 231 1.53 9.73 17.30
CA PRO A 231 0.69 10.10 18.44
C PRO A 231 -0.24 8.95 18.85
N PHE A 232 -0.86 8.30 17.87
CA PHE A 232 -1.67 7.10 18.07
C PHE A 232 -0.89 5.98 18.76
N HIS A 233 0.25 5.56 18.19
CA HIS A 233 1.03 4.46 18.77
C HIS A 233 1.61 4.80 20.15
N ARG A 234 1.98 6.06 20.42
CA ARG A 234 2.41 6.48 21.77
C ARG A 234 1.28 6.34 22.78
N ALA A 235 0.08 6.81 22.44
CA ALA A 235 -1.07 6.70 23.33
C ALA A 235 -1.47 5.24 23.58
N VAL A 236 -1.49 4.40 22.53
CA VAL A 236 -1.77 2.96 22.65
C VAL A 236 -0.70 2.27 23.50
N ALA A 237 0.58 2.48 23.20
CA ALA A 237 1.66 1.81 23.93
C ALA A 237 1.66 2.20 25.42
N ALA A 238 1.42 3.47 25.75
CA ALA A 238 1.28 3.91 27.14
C ALA A 238 0.10 3.24 27.85
N GLY A 239 -1.08 3.22 27.22
CA GLY A 239 -2.28 2.59 27.77
C GLY A 239 -2.10 1.09 27.99
N LEU A 240 -1.58 0.37 26.98
CA LEU A 240 -1.34 -1.07 27.07
C LEU A 240 -0.21 -1.42 28.05
N CYS A 241 0.83 -0.59 28.18
CA CYS A 241 1.89 -0.78 29.16
C CYS A 241 1.33 -0.70 30.59
N ALA A 242 0.49 0.31 30.88
CA ALA A 242 -0.16 0.46 32.17
C ALA A 242 -1.09 -0.72 32.53
N ARG A 243 -1.65 -1.41 31.52
CA ARG A 243 -2.50 -2.60 31.69
C ARG A 243 -1.71 -3.92 31.68
N GLY A 244 -0.38 -3.89 31.54
CA GLY A 244 0.43 -5.10 31.40
C GLY A 244 0.18 -5.87 30.09
N ALA A 245 -0.47 -5.25 29.11
CA ALA A 245 -0.86 -5.85 27.83
C ALA A 245 0.12 -5.53 26.68
N LEU A 246 1.11 -4.67 26.91
CA LEU A 246 2.16 -4.36 25.94
C LEU A 246 3.30 -5.38 26.03
N ARG A 247 3.79 -5.84 24.88
CA ARG A 247 5.04 -6.62 24.74
C ARG A 247 5.93 -5.97 23.71
N LEU A 248 6.43 -4.77 24.02
CA LEU A 248 7.38 -4.06 23.18
C LEU A 248 8.80 -4.50 23.54
N PHE A 249 9.46 -5.22 22.64
CA PHE A 249 10.80 -5.74 22.83
C PHE A 249 11.86 -4.84 22.19
N GLY A 250 13.05 -4.82 22.80
CA GLY A 250 14.27 -4.27 22.21
C GLY A 250 15.44 -5.24 22.31
N LEU A 251 16.16 -5.43 21.20
CA LEU A 251 17.44 -6.12 21.15
C LEU A 251 18.57 -5.09 21.17
N ARG A 252 19.36 -5.06 22.24
CA ARG A 252 20.49 -4.15 22.41
C ARG A 252 21.83 -4.82 22.15
N LEU A 253 22.71 -4.09 21.46
CA LEU A 253 24.12 -4.40 21.31
C LEU A 253 24.94 -3.19 21.76
N ASP A 254 25.76 -3.34 22.80
CA ASP A 254 26.55 -2.26 23.43
C ASP A 254 25.74 -0.98 23.70
N GLY A 255 24.54 -1.17 24.26
CA GLY A 255 23.62 -0.07 24.61
C GLY A 255 22.73 0.42 23.46
N ARG A 256 23.04 0.13 22.20
CA ARG A 256 22.22 0.52 21.03
C ARG A 256 21.12 -0.49 20.74
N ILE A 257 19.87 -0.04 20.58
CA ILE A 257 18.74 -0.91 20.18
C ILE A 257 18.79 -1.15 18.66
N ILE A 258 19.17 -2.36 18.26
CA ILE A 258 19.36 -2.76 16.85
C ILE A 258 18.16 -3.50 16.25
N ALA A 259 17.23 -3.97 17.07
CA ALA A 259 15.95 -4.52 16.62
C ALA A 259 14.85 -4.32 17.66
N SER A 260 13.61 -4.28 17.19
CA SER A 260 12.42 -4.03 18.00
C SER A 260 11.24 -4.88 17.51
N LEU A 261 10.40 -5.31 18.45
CA LEU A 261 9.13 -5.98 18.16
C LEU A 261 8.03 -5.35 19.00
N TYR A 262 7.06 -4.70 18.37
CA TYR A 262 5.82 -4.25 18.99
C TYR A 262 4.86 -5.44 19.05
N GLY A 263 4.78 -6.05 20.22
CA GLY A 263 3.87 -7.16 20.51
C GLY A 263 2.71 -6.73 21.39
N LEU A 264 1.60 -7.47 21.27
CA LEU A 264 0.39 -7.31 22.08
C LEU A 264 0.14 -8.63 22.82
N ALA A 265 -0.09 -8.55 24.13
CA ALA A 265 -0.44 -9.73 24.92
C ALA A 265 -1.92 -10.07 24.69
N GLU A 266 -2.17 -11.24 24.13
CA GLU A 266 -3.49 -11.82 23.95
C GLU A 266 -3.77 -12.82 25.09
N ARG A 267 -5.04 -13.16 25.33
CA ARG A 267 -5.44 -14.04 26.46
C ARG A 267 -4.64 -15.35 26.52
N ASP A 268 -4.37 -15.94 25.36
CA ASP A 268 -3.69 -17.23 25.20
C ASP A 268 -2.42 -17.11 24.34
N GLY A 269 -1.86 -15.91 24.20
CA GLY A 269 -0.81 -15.74 23.20
C GLY A 269 -0.12 -14.39 23.15
N LEU A 270 0.80 -14.31 22.19
CA LEU A 270 1.45 -13.09 21.76
C LEU A 270 1.03 -12.78 20.33
N ALA A 271 0.50 -11.59 20.08
CA ALA A 271 0.37 -11.05 18.73
C ALA A 271 1.61 -10.23 18.37
N SER A 272 2.35 -10.65 17.35
CA SER A 272 3.53 -9.96 16.83
C SER A 272 3.09 -8.90 15.81
N TYR A 273 2.73 -7.72 16.29
CA TYR A 273 2.11 -6.68 15.47
C TYR A 273 3.09 -6.00 14.50
N ILE A 274 4.14 -5.34 15.00
CA ILE A 274 5.07 -4.61 14.13
C ILE A 274 6.51 -4.95 14.50
N THR A 275 7.38 -5.18 13.51
CA THR A 275 8.79 -5.49 13.73
C THR A 275 9.71 -4.56 12.95
N GLY A 276 10.79 -4.12 13.58
CA GLY A 276 11.81 -3.26 12.98
C GLY A 276 13.21 -3.72 13.33
N PHE A 277 14.19 -3.48 12.47
CA PHE A 277 15.60 -3.64 12.82
C PHE A 277 16.46 -2.67 12.01
N ASP A 278 17.62 -2.34 12.55
CA ASP A 278 18.60 -1.49 11.89
C ASP A 278 19.29 -2.25 10.73
N PRO A 279 19.13 -1.81 9.47
CA PRO A 279 19.71 -2.46 8.31
C PRO A 279 21.24 -2.61 8.36
N ALA A 280 21.95 -1.75 9.08
CA ALA A 280 23.40 -1.88 9.26
C ALA A 280 23.80 -3.21 9.93
N PHE A 281 22.87 -3.83 10.67
CA PHE A 281 23.06 -5.10 11.36
C PHE A 281 22.38 -6.28 10.63
N ALA A 282 21.83 -6.08 9.43
CA ALA A 282 21.06 -7.11 8.71
C ALA A 282 21.80 -8.45 8.58
N TRP A 283 23.11 -8.40 8.34
CA TRP A 283 23.96 -9.59 8.15
C TRP A 283 24.02 -10.50 9.39
N TYR A 284 23.78 -9.96 10.59
CA TYR A 284 23.70 -10.73 11.83
C TYR A 284 22.37 -11.50 11.99
N SER A 285 21.35 -11.12 11.23
CA SER A 285 19.95 -11.56 11.38
C SER A 285 19.31 -11.14 12.72
N PRO A 286 19.32 -9.84 13.09
CA PRO A 286 18.82 -9.38 14.38
C PRO A 286 17.30 -9.61 14.55
N GLY A 287 16.52 -9.54 13.45
CA GLY A 287 15.10 -9.89 13.48
C GLY A 287 14.82 -11.35 13.85
N LEU A 288 15.69 -12.29 13.45
CA LEU A 288 15.59 -13.71 13.84
C LEU A 288 15.79 -13.85 15.35
N VAL A 289 16.83 -13.20 15.89
CA VAL A 289 17.14 -13.23 17.32
C VAL A 289 16.04 -12.56 18.12
N MET A 290 15.50 -11.44 17.62
CA MET A 290 14.42 -10.73 18.28
C MET A 290 13.16 -11.59 18.38
N LEU A 291 12.73 -12.17 17.26
CA LEU A 291 11.53 -12.99 17.22
C LEU A 291 11.67 -14.29 18.03
N ALA A 292 12.82 -14.96 17.97
CA ALA A 292 13.10 -16.12 18.84
C ALA A 292 12.97 -15.74 20.33
N SER A 293 13.54 -14.61 20.72
CA SER A 293 13.48 -14.15 22.11
C SER A 293 12.06 -13.76 22.54
N ALA A 294 11.25 -13.24 21.62
CA ALA A 294 9.85 -12.94 21.88
C ALA A 294 9.01 -14.22 22.05
N ILE A 295 9.25 -15.26 21.23
CA ILE A 295 8.59 -16.56 21.36
C ILE A 295 9.00 -17.25 22.67
N GLU A 296 10.29 -17.27 23.00
CA GLU A 296 10.80 -17.79 24.28
C GLU A 296 10.23 -17.02 25.48
N HIS A 297 10.04 -15.71 25.36
CA HIS A 297 9.38 -14.90 26.39
C HIS A 297 7.91 -15.27 26.54
N ALA A 298 7.16 -15.32 25.44
CA ALA A 298 5.75 -15.68 25.44
C ALA A 298 5.53 -17.07 26.06
N ALA A 299 6.35 -18.06 25.70
CA ALA A 299 6.29 -19.40 26.27
C ALA A 299 6.49 -19.41 27.80
N ARG A 300 7.43 -18.60 28.31
CA ARG A 300 7.65 -18.45 29.77
C ARG A 300 6.47 -17.79 30.48
N GLU A 301 5.71 -16.96 29.78
CA GLU A 301 4.47 -16.36 30.30
C GLU A 301 3.25 -17.29 30.17
N GLY A 302 3.43 -18.51 29.63
CA GLY A 302 2.35 -19.47 29.44
C GLY A 302 1.53 -19.27 28.17
N ALA A 303 2.04 -18.48 27.20
CA ALA A 303 1.40 -18.32 25.91
C ALA A 303 1.27 -19.68 25.19
N ARG A 304 0.09 -19.93 24.62
CA ARG A 304 -0.21 -21.14 23.82
C ARG A 304 -0.13 -20.87 22.32
N THR A 305 -0.04 -19.61 21.94
CA THR A 305 0.00 -19.19 20.54
C THR A 305 0.91 -17.99 20.33
N VAL A 306 1.54 -17.93 19.15
CA VAL A 306 2.12 -16.72 18.60
C VAL A 306 1.43 -16.42 17.28
N ASP A 307 0.72 -15.29 17.24
CA ASP A 307 0.00 -14.82 16.07
C ASP A 307 0.86 -13.78 15.34
N PHE A 308 1.21 -14.05 14.09
CA PHE A 308 1.97 -13.11 13.25
C PHE A 308 1.10 -12.07 12.56
N LEU A 309 -0.22 -12.13 12.81
CA LEU A 309 -1.23 -11.27 12.24
C LEU A 309 -1.15 -11.20 10.70
N ARG A 310 -1.75 -10.17 10.10
CA ARG A 310 -1.98 -10.11 8.64
C ARG A 310 -0.69 -10.27 7.85
N GLY A 311 -0.79 -10.93 6.70
CA GLY A 311 0.28 -11.05 5.72
C GLY A 311 0.92 -12.43 5.71
N ARG A 312 1.37 -12.84 4.52
CA ARG A 312 1.91 -14.17 4.22
C ARG A 312 3.41 -14.13 3.96
N GLU A 313 4.13 -13.29 4.69
CA GLU A 313 5.56 -13.16 4.52
C GLU A 313 6.27 -14.49 4.81
N PRO A 314 7.16 -14.97 3.92
CA PRO A 314 7.76 -16.31 4.04
C PRO A 314 8.43 -16.59 5.38
N TYR A 315 8.98 -15.57 6.04
CA TYR A 315 9.65 -15.74 7.33
C TYR A 315 8.70 -16.19 8.45
N LYS A 316 7.39 -15.89 8.37
CA LYS A 316 6.40 -16.30 9.39
C LYS A 316 6.23 -17.82 9.39
N TYR A 317 6.19 -18.42 8.21
CA TYR A 317 6.04 -19.87 8.03
C TYR A 317 7.30 -20.65 8.42
N ALA A 318 8.47 -20.02 8.42
CA ALA A 318 9.72 -20.65 8.88
C ALA A 318 9.64 -21.09 10.37
N TRP A 319 8.69 -20.55 11.13
CA TRP A 319 8.41 -20.91 12.53
C TRP A 319 7.32 -21.99 12.67
N GLY A 320 6.88 -22.60 11.57
CA GLY A 320 5.79 -23.59 11.58
C GLY A 320 4.39 -22.96 11.64
N ALA A 321 4.26 -21.69 11.27
CA ALA A 321 2.99 -20.99 11.29
C ALA A 321 2.00 -21.58 10.28
N VAL A 322 0.72 -21.61 10.64
CA VAL A 322 -0.38 -22.03 9.79
C VAL A 322 -1.40 -20.91 9.67
N ASP A 323 -1.92 -20.70 8.46
CA ASP A 323 -2.88 -19.64 8.20
C ASP A 323 -4.16 -19.80 9.05
N ARG A 324 -4.55 -18.71 9.70
CA ARG A 324 -5.90 -18.46 10.22
C ARG A 324 -6.47 -17.27 9.46
N TRP A 325 -7.70 -17.38 8.98
CA TRP A 325 -8.25 -16.39 8.08
C TRP A 325 -9.20 -15.44 8.79
N THR A 326 -9.11 -14.16 8.43
CA THR A 326 -10.18 -13.21 8.67
C THR A 326 -11.15 -13.19 7.50
N TYR A 327 -12.30 -12.58 7.73
CA TYR A 327 -13.40 -12.47 6.78
C TYR A 327 -13.85 -11.03 6.69
N ARG A 328 -14.41 -10.70 5.55
CA ARG A 328 -15.08 -9.43 5.31
C ARG A 328 -16.53 -9.72 4.94
N ARG A 329 -17.46 -9.07 5.61
CA ARG A 329 -18.89 -9.11 5.30
C ARG A 329 -19.32 -7.74 4.79
N ARG A 330 -19.81 -7.69 3.55
CA ARG A 330 -20.33 -6.49 2.91
C ARG A 330 -21.83 -6.62 2.70
N LEU A 331 -22.57 -5.70 3.30
CA LEU A 331 -24.02 -5.59 3.14
C LEU A 331 -24.32 -4.33 2.33
N ARG A 332 -25.19 -4.40 1.30
CA ARG A 332 -25.60 -3.22 0.52
C ARG A 332 -27.11 -3.11 0.37
N HIS A 333 -27.65 -1.92 0.57
CA HIS A 333 -29.10 -1.68 0.48
C HIS A 333 -29.57 -1.61 -0.99
N ARG A 334 -30.66 -2.32 -1.35
CA ARG A 334 -31.17 -2.40 -2.74
C ARG A 334 -31.56 -1.05 -3.36
N GLY A 335 -31.97 -0.06 -2.57
CA GLY A 335 -32.26 1.30 -3.07
C GLY A 335 -31.05 2.00 -3.72
N ALA A 336 -29.84 1.54 -3.44
CA ALA A 336 -28.61 2.04 -4.08
C ALA A 336 -28.35 1.42 -5.47
N ARG A 337 -29.23 0.55 -5.99
CA ARG A 337 -29.18 0.07 -7.39
C ARG A 337 -29.97 0.95 -8.36
N GLU A 338 -31.02 1.65 -7.94
CA GLU A 338 -31.82 2.47 -8.89
C GLU A 338 -31.07 3.70 -9.41
N ALA A 339 -30.10 4.22 -8.65
CA ALA A 339 -29.19 5.26 -9.15
C ALA A 339 -28.08 4.73 -10.09
N ALA A 340 -27.71 3.45 -9.97
CA ALA A 340 -26.64 2.83 -10.77
C ALA A 340 -27.18 2.06 -12.00
N ALA A 341 -28.47 1.72 -12.02
CA ALA A 341 -29.10 0.96 -13.11
C ALA A 341 -29.56 1.83 -14.30
N VAL A 342 -29.46 3.16 -14.21
CA VAL A 342 -29.79 4.09 -15.31
C VAL A 342 -28.64 4.27 -16.30
N GLU A 343 -27.40 3.86 -15.98
CA GLU A 343 -26.22 4.11 -16.83
C GLU A 343 -25.49 2.88 -17.39
N GLY A 344 -26.02 1.66 -17.22
CA GLY A 344 -25.22 0.44 -17.50
C GLY A 344 -25.95 -0.71 -18.22
N ALA A 345 -26.90 -0.43 -19.10
CA ALA A 345 -27.50 -1.48 -19.93
C ALA A 345 -26.65 -1.74 -21.19
N ALA A 346 -25.61 -2.56 -21.06
CA ALA A 346 -25.03 -3.31 -22.19
C ALA A 346 -24.23 -4.51 -21.68
N ARG A 347 -24.85 -5.69 -21.66
CA ARG A 347 -24.15 -6.97 -21.78
C ARG A 347 -24.19 -7.42 -23.23
N PRO A 348 -23.17 -8.14 -23.70
CA PRO A 348 -23.44 -9.34 -24.46
C PRO A 348 -22.90 -10.58 -23.75
N ASP A 349 -23.71 -11.62 -23.91
CA ASP A 349 -23.60 -12.99 -23.44
C ASP A 349 -22.45 -13.75 -24.13
N GLY A 350 -21.99 -14.85 -23.53
CA GLY A 350 -20.92 -15.67 -24.10
C GLY A 350 -20.48 -16.80 -23.17
N ARG A 351 -21.32 -17.83 -23.07
CA ARG A 351 -21.07 -19.09 -22.36
C ARG A 351 -19.95 -19.91 -23.01
N GLY A 352 -19.17 -20.59 -22.18
CA GLY A 352 -18.26 -21.67 -22.58
C GLY A 352 -17.80 -22.47 -21.37
N GLU A 353 -18.46 -23.59 -21.09
CA GLU A 353 -18.09 -24.61 -20.12
C GLU A 353 -16.80 -25.34 -20.56
N VAL A 354 -15.91 -25.68 -19.62
CA VAL A 354 -15.05 -26.88 -19.71
C VAL A 354 -14.78 -27.44 -18.30
N GLU A 355 -15.13 -28.70 -18.11
CA GLU A 355 -14.84 -29.56 -16.97
C GLU A 355 -13.37 -29.97 -16.88
N GLY A 356 -12.89 -30.19 -15.64
CA GLY A 356 -12.03 -31.31 -15.25
C GLY A 356 -10.57 -31.36 -15.72
N ALA A 357 -9.61 -31.19 -14.79
CA ALA A 357 -8.36 -31.97 -14.80
C ALA A 357 -7.62 -31.94 -13.44
N ALA A 358 -7.50 -33.14 -12.87
CA ALA A 358 -6.37 -33.71 -12.12
C ALA A 358 -5.51 -32.85 -11.16
N ARG A 359 -5.48 -33.30 -9.91
CA ARG A 359 -4.36 -33.12 -8.95
C ARG A 359 -3.09 -33.80 -9.47
N PRO A 360 -1.89 -33.26 -9.24
CA PRO A 360 -0.70 -34.05 -9.05
C PRO A 360 -0.32 -34.10 -7.56
N ASP A 361 -0.21 -35.33 -7.08
CA ASP A 361 0.61 -35.73 -5.93
C ASP A 361 2.08 -35.67 -6.35
N GLY A 362 3.02 -35.51 -5.40
CA GLY A 362 4.45 -35.66 -5.70
C GLY A 362 5.38 -34.65 -5.05
N ARG A 363 5.83 -35.03 -3.85
CA ARG A 363 7.11 -34.74 -3.21
C ARG A 363 8.24 -34.36 -4.21
N GLY A 364 8.88 -33.21 -3.98
CA GLY A 364 10.15 -32.85 -4.60
C GLY A 364 10.49 -31.37 -4.46
N GLU A 365 11.73 -31.09 -4.06
CA GLU A 365 12.48 -29.85 -4.35
C GLU A 365 12.21 -28.60 -3.48
N VAL A 366 12.80 -28.65 -2.27
CA VAL A 366 13.09 -27.48 -1.44
C VAL A 366 14.40 -26.85 -1.91
N GLU A 367 14.40 -26.09 -3.01
CA GLU A 367 15.55 -25.23 -3.40
C GLU A 367 15.23 -24.04 -4.35
N GLY A 368 14.00 -23.89 -4.87
CA GLY A 368 13.71 -22.99 -6.01
C GLY A 368 12.94 -21.67 -5.77
N ALA A 369 12.54 -21.30 -4.56
CA ALA A 369 11.48 -20.27 -4.39
C ALA A 369 11.90 -18.80 -4.69
N ALA A 370 13.19 -18.44 -4.55
CA ALA A 370 13.67 -17.11 -4.94
C ALA A 370 13.93 -16.98 -6.46
N GLN A 371 14.16 -18.11 -7.14
CA GLN A 371 14.23 -18.15 -8.59
C GLN A 371 12.84 -18.21 -9.22
N ALA A 372 11.86 -18.86 -8.57
CA ALA A 372 10.52 -19.05 -9.13
C ALA A 372 9.70 -17.76 -9.34
N SER A 373 9.83 -16.74 -8.47
CA SER A 373 9.10 -15.46 -8.65
C SER A 373 9.70 -14.59 -9.77
N GLY A 374 11.02 -14.58 -9.92
CA GLY A 374 11.72 -13.94 -11.04
C GLY A 374 11.49 -14.67 -12.35
N ARG A 375 11.43 -16.01 -12.31
CA ARG A 375 11.17 -16.86 -13.48
C ARG A 375 9.77 -16.62 -14.04
N GLY A 376 8.75 -16.52 -13.18
CA GLY A 376 7.38 -16.19 -13.61
C GLY A 376 7.26 -14.82 -14.29
N ALA A 377 7.87 -13.77 -13.72
CA ALA A 377 7.84 -12.43 -14.32
C ALA A 377 8.64 -12.34 -15.64
N VAL A 378 9.75 -13.07 -15.74
CA VAL A 378 10.53 -13.20 -16.97
C VAL A 378 9.72 -13.96 -18.04
N GLU A 379 9.06 -15.05 -17.67
CA GLU A 379 8.19 -15.82 -18.56
C GLU A 379 7.01 -14.99 -19.07
N ASP A 380 6.39 -14.17 -18.22
CA ASP A 380 5.29 -13.28 -18.62
C ASP A 380 5.75 -12.14 -19.52
N ALA A 381 6.90 -11.53 -19.25
CA ALA A 381 7.49 -10.53 -20.15
C ALA A 381 7.78 -11.12 -21.54
N MET A 382 8.36 -12.33 -21.59
CA MET A 382 8.60 -13.03 -22.84
C MET A 382 7.29 -13.39 -23.55
N ARG A 383 6.28 -13.88 -22.82
CA ARG A 383 4.96 -14.20 -23.37
C ARG A 383 4.30 -13.00 -24.04
N ALA A 384 4.34 -11.82 -23.40
CA ALA A 384 3.74 -10.59 -23.91
C ALA A 384 4.39 -10.13 -25.23
N VAL A 385 5.72 -10.29 -25.37
CA VAL A 385 6.41 -10.00 -26.64
C VAL A 385 6.01 -11.01 -27.71
N MET A 386 6.01 -12.29 -27.37
CA MET A 386 5.72 -13.37 -28.31
C MET A 386 4.29 -13.32 -28.83
N SER A 387 3.32 -12.99 -27.97
CA SER A 387 1.91 -12.81 -28.34
C SER A 387 1.66 -11.54 -29.15
N GLY A 388 2.58 -10.56 -29.12
CA GLY A 388 2.42 -9.24 -29.73
C GLY A 388 1.57 -8.29 -28.89
N GLU A 389 1.36 -8.60 -27.60
CA GLU A 389 0.72 -7.69 -26.65
C GLU A 389 1.54 -6.41 -26.46
N VAL A 390 2.88 -6.52 -26.54
CA VAL A 390 3.80 -5.38 -26.46
C VAL A 390 4.84 -5.42 -27.57
N SER A 391 5.42 -4.26 -27.90
CA SER A 391 6.54 -4.18 -28.84
C SER A 391 7.82 -4.83 -28.27
N PRO A 392 8.80 -5.22 -29.12
CA PRO A 392 10.07 -5.76 -28.66
C PRO A 392 10.81 -4.85 -27.67
N GLU A 393 10.75 -3.53 -27.85
CA GLU A 393 11.43 -2.56 -27.00
C GLU A 393 10.79 -2.46 -25.61
N VAL A 394 9.45 -2.38 -25.54
CA VAL A 394 8.69 -2.42 -24.27
C VAL A 394 8.90 -3.76 -23.57
N GLY A 395 8.84 -4.84 -24.34
CA GLY A 395 9.16 -6.19 -23.89
C GLY A 395 10.53 -6.32 -23.28
N LEU A 396 11.55 -5.75 -23.95
CA LEU A 396 12.92 -5.76 -23.47
C LEU A 396 13.06 -5.00 -22.16
N VAL A 397 12.42 -3.84 -22.01
CA VAL A 397 12.41 -3.08 -20.76
C VAL A 397 11.72 -3.87 -19.64
N ARG A 398 10.58 -4.51 -19.90
CA ARG A 398 9.90 -5.39 -18.93
C ARG A 398 10.79 -6.57 -18.55
N LEU A 399 11.51 -7.15 -19.51
CA LEU A 399 12.43 -8.26 -19.29
C LEU A 399 13.65 -7.84 -18.49
N LEU A 400 14.32 -6.72 -18.83
CA LEU A 400 15.43 -6.14 -18.06
C LEU A 400 14.98 -5.81 -16.64
N GLY A 401 13.77 -5.27 -16.52
CA GLY A 401 13.04 -5.13 -15.27
C GLY A 401 12.99 -6.46 -14.55
N ALA A 402 12.26 -7.46 -15.05
CA ALA A 402 12.04 -8.77 -14.44
C ALA A 402 13.35 -9.49 -14.04
N ALA A 403 14.30 -9.55 -14.97
CA ALA A 403 15.57 -10.28 -14.85
C ALA A 403 16.59 -9.57 -13.94
N GLY A 404 16.47 -8.26 -13.74
CA GLY A 404 17.30 -7.46 -12.84
C GLY A 404 18.63 -6.99 -13.45
N ASP A 405 19.17 -7.70 -14.44
CA ASP A 405 20.34 -7.27 -15.20
C ASP A 405 20.28 -7.73 -16.67
N LEU A 406 21.12 -7.13 -17.51
CA LEU A 406 21.18 -7.44 -18.93
C LEU A 406 21.62 -8.89 -19.21
N ALA A 407 22.57 -9.42 -18.44
CA ALA A 407 23.09 -10.77 -18.68
C ALA A 407 22.00 -11.83 -18.39
N ALA A 408 21.16 -11.61 -17.40
CA ALA A 408 20.01 -12.43 -17.07
C ALA A 408 18.91 -12.34 -18.15
N ALA A 409 18.67 -11.15 -18.69
CA ALA A 409 17.76 -10.96 -19.83
C ALA A 409 18.28 -11.66 -21.10
N GLU A 410 19.57 -11.52 -21.42
CA GLU A 410 20.23 -12.20 -22.56
C GLU A 410 20.06 -13.73 -22.45
N ARG A 411 20.31 -14.32 -21.27
CA ARG A 411 20.08 -15.76 -21.03
C ARG A 411 18.63 -16.19 -21.25
N ALA A 412 17.66 -15.36 -20.85
CA ALA A 412 16.24 -15.66 -21.04
C ALA A 412 15.84 -15.62 -22.52
N ILE A 413 16.38 -14.66 -23.28
CA ILE A 413 16.15 -14.54 -24.73
C ILE A 413 16.79 -15.70 -25.50
N GLU A 414 17.98 -16.12 -25.10
CA GLU A 414 18.68 -17.27 -25.69
C GLU A 414 17.96 -18.59 -25.42
N ALA A 415 17.43 -18.77 -24.21
CA ALA A 415 16.68 -19.96 -23.82
C ALA A 415 15.29 -20.05 -24.48
N ALA A 416 14.74 -18.93 -24.96
CA ALA A 416 13.41 -18.89 -25.55
C ALA A 416 13.37 -19.56 -26.92
N GLN A 417 12.38 -20.44 -27.09
CA GLN A 417 12.08 -21.08 -28.36
C GLN A 417 10.78 -20.51 -28.93
N ALA A 418 10.83 -20.12 -30.20
CA ALA A 418 9.66 -19.69 -30.97
C ALA A 418 9.31 -20.76 -32.00
N GLY A 419 8.00 -21.02 -32.18
CA GLY A 419 7.52 -21.72 -33.38
C GLY A 419 7.71 -20.86 -34.65
N ALA A 420 7.26 -21.34 -35.81
CA ALA A 420 7.35 -20.58 -37.05
C ALA A 420 6.42 -19.35 -37.09
N GLY A 421 6.73 -18.36 -37.94
CA GLY A 421 5.88 -17.20 -38.21
C GLY A 421 6.16 -15.98 -37.32
N GLU A 422 5.12 -15.21 -37.02
CA GLU A 422 5.19 -13.94 -36.28
C GLU A 422 5.94 -14.03 -34.92
N PRO A 423 5.75 -15.07 -34.09
CA PRO A 423 6.50 -15.17 -32.83
C PRO A 423 8.02 -15.29 -33.03
N ALA A 424 8.48 -15.99 -34.07
CA ALA A 424 9.92 -16.08 -34.38
C ALA A 424 10.49 -14.73 -34.83
N ALA A 425 9.73 -13.98 -35.63
CA ALA A 425 10.14 -12.63 -36.06
C ALA A 425 10.26 -11.67 -34.88
N ARG A 426 9.35 -11.75 -33.89
CA ARG A 426 9.39 -10.92 -32.67
C ARG A 426 10.54 -11.28 -31.74
N LEU A 427 10.82 -12.58 -31.57
CA LEU A 427 11.99 -13.02 -30.80
C LEU A 427 13.30 -12.54 -31.45
N GLU A 428 13.38 -12.58 -32.78
CA GLU A 428 14.55 -12.08 -33.50
C GLU A 428 14.68 -10.55 -33.44
N ALA A 429 13.55 -9.82 -33.47
CA ALA A 429 13.55 -8.38 -33.22
C ALA A 429 14.04 -8.05 -31.80
N LEU A 430 13.65 -8.85 -30.79
CA LEU A 430 14.11 -8.69 -29.41
C LEU A 430 15.63 -8.91 -29.28
N ARG A 431 16.18 -9.96 -29.92
CA ARG A 431 17.64 -10.20 -30.00
C ARG A 431 18.37 -9.03 -30.65
N ARG A 432 17.84 -8.53 -31.75
CA ARG A 432 18.40 -7.39 -32.47
C ARG A 432 18.43 -6.12 -31.61
N CYS A 433 17.35 -5.84 -30.87
CA CYS A 433 17.29 -4.71 -29.95
C CYS A 433 18.42 -4.76 -28.91
N VAL A 434 18.67 -5.94 -28.32
CA VAL A 434 19.77 -6.12 -27.36
C VAL A 434 21.13 -5.93 -28.03
N ALA A 435 21.35 -6.56 -29.19
CA ALA A 435 22.63 -6.52 -29.89
C ALA A 435 23.00 -5.10 -30.33
N GLU A 436 22.06 -4.36 -30.92
CA GLU A 436 22.29 -3.02 -31.44
C GLU A 436 22.37 -1.96 -30.32
N ARG A 437 21.73 -2.19 -29.17
CA ARG A 437 21.53 -1.17 -28.13
C ARG A 437 22.04 -1.61 -26.75
N ARG A 438 23.07 -2.45 -26.73
CA ARG A 438 23.56 -3.10 -25.51
C ARG A 438 23.89 -2.12 -24.38
N ALA A 439 24.59 -1.02 -24.68
CA ALA A 439 24.96 0.00 -23.68
C ALA A 439 23.73 0.72 -23.08
N ALA A 440 22.71 0.97 -23.90
CA ALA A 440 21.45 1.54 -23.42
C ALA A 440 20.67 0.54 -22.58
N CYS A 441 20.69 -0.75 -22.92
CA CYS A 441 20.07 -1.81 -22.12
C CYS A 441 20.73 -1.94 -20.74
N VAL A 442 22.06 -1.83 -20.63
CA VAL A 442 22.75 -1.75 -19.34
C VAL A 442 22.27 -0.55 -18.53
N THR A 443 22.22 0.63 -19.17
CA THR A 443 21.76 1.87 -18.51
C THR A 443 20.31 1.73 -18.02
N VAL A 444 19.43 1.14 -18.83
CA VAL A 444 18.03 0.90 -18.48
C VAL A 444 17.89 -0.16 -17.41
N ALA A 445 18.67 -1.24 -17.43
CA ALA A 445 18.66 -2.26 -16.38
C ALA A 445 19.16 -1.69 -15.04
N GLU A 446 20.22 -0.88 -15.05
CA GLU A 446 20.70 -0.18 -13.86
C GLU A 446 19.69 0.87 -13.38
N MET A 447 19.03 1.56 -14.30
CA MET A 447 17.94 2.48 -13.98
C MET A 447 16.81 1.71 -13.31
N LEU A 448 16.24 0.69 -13.95
CA LEU A 448 15.17 -0.14 -13.40
C LEU A 448 15.59 -0.86 -12.12
N GLY A 449 16.86 -1.25 -11.99
CA GLY A 449 17.49 -1.75 -10.79
C GLY A 449 17.48 -0.69 -9.69
N ALA A 450 17.87 0.55 -9.98
CA ALA A 450 17.74 1.68 -9.07
C ALA A 450 16.26 2.06 -8.77
N HIS A 451 15.30 1.70 -9.62
CA HIS A 451 13.86 1.78 -9.34
C HIS A 451 13.33 0.60 -8.53
N ARG A 452 13.96 -0.58 -8.60
CA ARG A 452 13.68 -1.76 -7.76
C ARG A 452 14.28 -1.57 -6.36
N ASP A 453 15.54 -1.15 -6.30
CA ASP A 453 16.28 -0.76 -5.09
C ASP A 453 15.80 0.61 -4.55
N GLY A 454 15.16 1.41 -5.39
CA GLY A 454 14.44 2.65 -5.06
C GLY A 454 12.92 2.47 -4.99
N GLY A 455 12.47 1.21 -4.99
CA GLY A 455 11.09 0.77 -5.19
C GLY A 455 10.20 0.82 -3.97
N GLY A 456 10.55 1.62 -2.95
CA GLY A 456 9.49 2.20 -2.16
C GLY A 456 9.81 2.88 -0.85
N ALA A 457 8.70 3.22 -0.21
CA ALA A 457 8.50 4.47 0.48
C ALA A 457 9.20 4.53 1.86
N GLY A 458 10.47 4.89 1.84
CA GLY A 458 10.83 6.18 2.43
C GLY A 458 10.62 7.24 1.37
N ALA A 459 10.19 8.45 1.75
CA ALA A 459 10.17 9.57 0.83
C ALA A 459 11.45 9.52 -0.01
N VAL A 460 11.36 9.40 -1.33
CA VAL A 460 12.49 9.83 -2.13
C VAL A 460 12.58 11.30 -1.80
N ALA A 461 13.47 11.65 -0.86
CA ALA A 461 13.76 13.04 -0.58
C ALA A 461 14.04 13.62 -1.96
N PRO A 462 13.42 14.74 -2.35
CA PRO A 462 13.64 15.30 -3.68
C PRO A 462 15.12 15.35 -4.09
N ALA A 463 16.03 15.52 -3.13
CA ALA A 463 17.47 15.37 -3.28
C ALA A 463 17.95 14.00 -3.82
N ARG A 464 17.38 12.87 -3.39
CA ARG A 464 17.71 11.53 -3.90
C ARG A 464 17.16 11.32 -5.32
N THR A 465 15.94 11.79 -5.60
CA THR A 465 15.39 11.78 -6.97
C THR A 465 16.28 12.62 -7.89
N ALA A 466 16.65 13.82 -7.45
CA ALA A 466 17.55 14.71 -8.16
C ALA A 466 18.90 14.04 -8.46
N ALA A 467 19.55 13.45 -7.44
CA ALA A 467 20.83 12.78 -7.62
C ALA A 467 20.75 11.58 -8.59
N LEU A 468 19.68 10.78 -8.51
CA LEU A 468 19.44 9.68 -9.44
C LEU A 468 19.33 10.18 -10.88
N PHE A 469 18.45 11.16 -11.12
CA PHE A 469 18.22 11.69 -12.46
C PHE A 469 19.40 12.48 -13.00
N ASP A 470 20.16 13.18 -12.16
CA ASP A 470 21.44 13.79 -12.55
C ASP A 470 22.47 12.76 -13.02
N ALA A 471 22.53 11.58 -12.37
CA ALA A 471 23.42 10.50 -12.76
C ALA A 471 22.97 9.81 -14.05
N LEU A 472 21.66 9.59 -14.21
CA LEU A 472 21.08 8.98 -15.42
C LEU A 472 21.23 9.90 -16.63
N CYS A 473 20.90 11.19 -16.48
CA CYS A 473 21.03 12.20 -17.54
C CYS A 473 22.46 12.27 -18.07
N ALA A 474 23.46 12.21 -17.17
CA ALA A 474 24.87 12.24 -17.53
C ALA A 474 25.33 11.04 -18.39
N ARG A 475 24.59 9.92 -18.36
CA ARG A 475 24.87 8.72 -19.14
C ARG A 475 24.10 8.68 -20.45
N SER A 476 22.80 9.00 -20.40
CA SER A 476 21.95 9.06 -21.58
C SER A 476 20.74 9.95 -21.31
N GLU A 477 20.67 11.09 -22.00
CA GLU A 477 19.49 11.97 -21.91
C GLU A 477 18.20 11.21 -22.30
N ALA A 478 18.18 10.54 -23.45
CA ALA A 478 16.97 9.88 -23.95
C ALA A 478 16.49 8.74 -23.05
N ALA A 479 17.38 7.84 -22.63
CA ALA A 479 17.01 6.72 -21.76
C ALA A 479 16.58 7.16 -20.36
N SER A 480 17.07 8.31 -19.89
CA SER A 480 16.74 8.85 -18.56
C SER A 480 15.30 9.33 -18.40
N VAL A 481 14.58 9.61 -19.49
CA VAL A 481 13.19 10.12 -19.46
C VAL A 481 12.19 9.19 -20.16
N ALA A 482 12.69 8.13 -20.81
CA ALA A 482 11.90 7.11 -21.49
C ALA A 482 12.72 5.83 -21.59
N ALA A 483 12.61 4.95 -20.58
CA ALA A 483 13.33 3.67 -20.54
C ALA A 483 13.16 2.85 -21.83
N TYR A 484 11.92 2.81 -22.32
CA TYR A 484 11.50 2.08 -23.53
C TYR A 484 12.10 2.66 -24.82
N SER A 485 12.62 3.89 -24.81
CA SER A 485 13.35 4.40 -25.97
C SER A 485 14.67 3.66 -26.19
N LEU A 486 15.22 3.02 -25.15
CA LEU A 486 16.55 2.41 -25.17
C LEU A 486 17.61 3.37 -25.76
N GLY A 487 17.48 4.67 -25.48
CA GLY A 487 18.38 5.71 -25.95
C GLY A 487 18.17 6.16 -27.40
N ASP A 488 17.17 5.62 -28.11
CA ASP A 488 16.86 5.95 -29.50
C ASP A 488 16.11 7.29 -29.64
N PRO A 489 16.70 8.29 -30.31
CA PRO A 489 16.05 9.59 -30.51
C PRO A 489 14.75 9.53 -31.31
N GLU A 490 14.62 8.64 -32.29
CA GLU A 490 13.42 8.54 -33.14
C GLU A 490 12.25 7.94 -32.33
N LEU A 491 12.52 6.91 -31.53
CA LEU A 491 11.52 6.33 -30.64
C LEU A 491 11.12 7.30 -29.51
N LEU A 492 12.08 8.09 -29.02
CA LEU A 492 11.80 9.18 -28.08
C LEU A 492 10.89 10.24 -28.72
N GLU A 493 11.14 10.62 -29.98
CA GLU A 493 10.31 11.59 -30.68
C GLU A 493 8.89 11.05 -30.94
N ARG A 494 8.77 9.80 -31.40
CA ARG A 494 7.47 9.15 -31.62
C ARG A 494 6.63 9.06 -30.34
N SER A 495 7.22 8.65 -29.22
CA SER A 495 6.51 8.62 -27.94
C SER A 495 6.14 10.01 -27.42
N THR A 496 6.98 11.01 -27.70
CA THR A 496 6.67 12.41 -27.39
C THR A 496 5.46 12.89 -28.18
N ARG A 497 5.41 12.57 -29.48
CA ARG A 497 4.31 12.90 -30.39
C ARG A 497 2.99 12.30 -29.94
N GLU A 498 2.99 11.04 -29.50
CA GLU A 498 1.79 10.35 -29.03
C GLU A 498 1.11 11.07 -27.85
N VAL A 499 1.91 11.57 -26.90
CA VAL A 499 1.41 12.37 -25.78
C VAL A 499 0.92 13.74 -26.26
N VAL A 500 1.64 14.41 -27.16
CA VAL A 500 1.21 15.71 -27.72
C VAL A 500 -0.13 15.57 -28.44
N GLU A 501 -0.29 14.55 -29.28
CA GLU A 501 -1.54 14.27 -30.00
C GLU A 501 -2.68 13.94 -29.03
N LEU A 502 -2.42 13.24 -27.92
CA LEU A 502 -3.43 13.02 -26.88
C LEU A 502 -3.88 14.34 -26.24
N LEU A 503 -2.95 15.22 -25.88
CA LEU A 503 -3.26 16.54 -25.31
C LEU A 503 -4.00 17.44 -26.31
N GLU A 504 -3.67 17.36 -27.60
CA GLU A 504 -4.40 18.03 -28.69
C GLU A 504 -5.82 17.49 -28.81
N ARG A 505 -6.01 16.17 -28.87
CA ARG A 505 -7.33 15.52 -28.94
C ARG A 505 -8.22 15.89 -27.76
N TRP A 506 -7.65 16.02 -26.57
CA TRP A 506 -8.38 16.46 -25.37
C TRP A 506 -8.68 17.95 -25.33
N GLY A 507 -8.11 18.73 -26.27
CA GLY A 507 -8.31 20.18 -26.35
C GLY A 507 -7.70 20.94 -25.17
N VAL A 508 -6.68 20.36 -24.52
CA VAL A 508 -6.05 20.96 -23.33
C VAL A 508 -4.86 21.86 -23.64
N ILE A 509 -4.41 21.87 -24.90
CA ILE A 509 -3.38 22.78 -25.43
C ILE A 509 -3.92 23.66 -26.57
N GLY A 510 -3.24 24.76 -26.87
CA GLY A 510 -3.61 25.70 -27.93
C GLY A 510 -2.92 27.06 -27.79
N GLN A 511 -2.86 27.87 -28.86
CA GLN A 511 -2.00 29.06 -28.94
C GLN A 511 -2.25 30.12 -27.85
N GLY A 512 -3.43 30.15 -27.23
CA GLY A 512 -3.75 31.05 -26.13
C GLY A 512 -3.42 30.51 -24.73
N ARG A 513 -3.07 29.23 -24.60
CA ARG A 513 -2.98 28.53 -23.32
C ARG A 513 -1.58 28.62 -22.71
N ALA A 514 -1.51 28.72 -21.37
CA ALA A 514 -0.28 28.49 -20.61
C ALA A 514 -0.29 27.11 -19.97
N ILE A 515 0.85 26.43 -20.05
CA ILE A 515 1.00 25.06 -19.54
C ILE A 515 2.17 24.96 -18.56
N LEU A 516 2.05 24.04 -17.59
CA LEU A 516 3.08 23.72 -16.60
C LEU A 516 3.28 22.20 -16.56
N GLN A 517 4.52 21.75 -16.73
CA GLN A 517 4.91 20.36 -16.52
C GLN A 517 5.59 20.16 -15.16
N ILE A 518 5.12 19.16 -14.42
CA ILE A 518 5.78 18.62 -13.22
C ILE A 518 6.69 17.47 -13.65
N GLY A 519 7.99 17.60 -13.42
CA GLY A 519 9.00 16.65 -13.88
C GLY A 519 9.21 16.74 -15.40
N CYS A 520 9.74 17.87 -15.89
CA CYS A 520 9.98 18.07 -17.32
C CYS A 520 11.16 17.26 -17.87
N GLY A 521 12.03 16.73 -17.01
CA GLY A 521 13.24 16.02 -17.39
C GLY A 521 14.09 16.88 -18.33
N ILE A 522 14.48 16.31 -19.46
CA ILE A 522 15.32 16.95 -20.47
C ILE A 522 14.59 17.93 -21.40
N GLY A 523 13.34 18.32 -21.09
CA GLY A 523 12.61 19.36 -21.83
C GLY A 523 12.00 18.92 -23.16
N ARG A 524 11.68 17.62 -23.32
CA ARG A 524 11.21 17.08 -24.61
C ARG A 524 9.81 17.54 -24.99
N PHE A 525 8.93 17.70 -24.01
CA PHE A 525 7.56 18.17 -24.25
C PHE A 525 7.51 19.68 -24.37
N GLU A 526 8.31 20.42 -23.60
CA GLU A 526 8.41 21.88 -23.71
C GLU A 526 8.84 22.29 -25.12
N ALA A 527 9.86 21.65 -25.68
CA ALA A 527 10.28 21.90 -27.06
C ALA A 527 9.19 21.55 -28.09
N ALA A 528 8.44 20.45 -27.87
CA ALA A 528 7.38 20.02 -28.79
C ALA A 528 6.11 20.88 -28.70
N LEU A 529 5.80 21.40 -27.51
CA LEU A 529 4.58 22.15 -27.22
C LEU A 529 4.78 23.66 -27.38
N ALA A 530 6.01 24.19 -27.26
CA ALA A 530 6.30 25.62 -27.39
C ALA A 530 5.68 26.29 -28.64
N PRO A 531 5.69 25.69 -29.85
CA PRO A 531 5.03 26.29 -31.03
C PRO A 531 3.49 26.32 -30.96
N ARG A 532 2.89 25.61 -30.01
CA ARG A 532 1.44 25.34 -29.92
C ARG A 532 0.78 26.07 -28.77
N VAL A 533 1.53 26.71 -27.89
CA VAL A 533 1.03 27.32 -26.64
C VAL A 533 1.56 28.73 -26.45
N ARG A 534 0.85 29.55 -25.66
CA ARG A 534 1.29 30.90 -25.31
C ARG A 534 2.58 30.87 -24.49
N GLU A 535 2.67 29.92 -23.57
CA GLU A 535 3.74 29.83 -22.58
C GLU A 535 3.86 28.38 -22.06
N ALA A 536 5.07 27.85 -21.97
CA ALA A 536 5.34 26.50 -21.47
C ALA A 536 6.36 26.55 -20.31
N TRP A 537 5.95 26.09 -19.14
CA TRP A 537 6.82 25.99 -17.96
C TRP A 537 7.17 24.53 -17.70
N GLY A 538 8.46 24.24 -17.54
CA GLY A 538 8.94 22.92 -17.15
C GLY A 538 9.69 23.00 -15.82
N LEU A 539 9.28 22.18 -14.85
CA LEU A 539 9.93 22.06 -13.56
C LEU A 539 10.51 20.67 -13.39
N ASP A 540 11.74 20.59 -12.91
CA ASP A 540 12.36 19.31 -12.55
C ASP A 540 13.18 19.46 -11.27
N VAL A 541 13.33 18.38 -10.51
CA VAL A 541 14.09 18.39 -9.26
C VAL A 541 15.60 18.27 -9.51
N ALA A 542 16.00 17.72 -10.67
CA ALA A 542 17.38 17.46 -11.04
C ALA A 542 18.01 18.64 -11.82
N PRO A 543 19.05 19.30 -11.30
CA PRO A 543 19.71 20.41 -11.98
C PRO A 543 20.24 20.08 -13.39
N ARG A 544 20.79 18.87 -13.61
CA ARG A 544 21.30 18.49 -14.94
C ARG A 544 20.18 18.25 -15.94
N MET A 545 19.02 17.80 -15.49
CA MET A 545 17.83 17.70 -16.34
C MET A 545 17.42 19.08 -16.85
N ILE A 546 17.38 20.08 -15.97
CA ILE A 546 17.09 21.47 -16.35
C ILE A 546 18.16 22.05 -17.27
N GLU A 547 19.43 21.72 -17.09
CA GLU A 547 20.50 22.12 -18.01
C GLU A 547 20.29 21.54 -19.41
N ALA A 548 19.98 20.24 -19.51
CA ALA A 548 19.65 19.58 -20.77
C ALA A 548 18.38 20.16 -21.42
N ALA A 549 17.35 20.44 -20.62
CA ALA A 549 16.13 21.09 -21.08
C ALA A 549 16.40 22.48 -21.65
N ARG A 550 17.26 23.28 -21.01
CA ARG A 550 17.63 24.62 -21.51
C ARG A 550 18.37 24.54 -22.84
N ARG A 551 19.29 23.58 -23.01
CA ARG A 551 19.96 23.35 -24.30
C ARG A 551 18.94 22.98 -25.38
N ARG A 552 18.03 22.04 -25.09
CA ARG A 552 17.01 21.57 -26.03
C ARG A 552 16.00 22.66 -26.40
N CYS A 553 15.66 23.52 -25.46
CA CYS A 553 14.65 24.57 -25.64
C CYS A 553 15.24 25.96 -26.00
N ALA A 554 16.54 26.06 -26.28
CA ALA A 554 17.22 27.35 -26.48
C ALA A 554 16.62 28.22 -27.61
N GLY A 555 15.93 27.61 -28.57
CA GLY A 555 15.25 28.30 -29.67
C GLY A 555 13.87 28.88 -29.34
N PHE A 556 13.33 28.67 -28.14
CA PHE A 556 11.97 29.06 -27.76
C PHE A 556 11.96 30.14 -26.69
N SER A 557 11.48 31.33 -27.03
CA SER A 557 11.38 32.46 -26.09
C SER A 557 10.22 32.36 -25.11
N ASN A 558 9.26 31.47 -25.35
CA ASN A 558 8.08 31.23 -24.52
C ASN A 558 8.22 30.03 -23.57
N VAL A 559 9.44 29.50 -23.40
CA VAL A 559 9.73 28.38 -22.50
C VAL A 559 10.43 28.88 -21.23
N VAL A 560 9.93 28.47 -20.06
CA VAL A 560 10.52 28.76 -18.75
C VAL A 560 10.91 27.45 -18.06
N LEU A 561 12.17 27.33 -17.64
CA LEU A 561 12.71 26.11 -17.03
C LEU A 561 13.38 26.41 -15.70
N ALA A 562 12.95 25.73 -14.64
CA ALA A 562 13.46 25.95 -13.29
C ALA A 562 13.62 24.64 -12.51
N VAL A 563 14.61 24.64 -11.62
CA VAL A 563 14.80 23.57 -10.64
C VAL A 563 13.74 23.74 -9.55
N SER A 564 12.99 22.68 -9.26
CA SER A 564 11.96 22.66 -8.22
C SER A 564 12.47 22.04 -6.93
N SER A 565 11.77 22.31 -5.83
CA SER A 565 12.02 21.66 -4.55
C SER A 565 11.68 20.16 -4.54
N GLY A 566 10.87 19.71 -5.51
CA GLY A 566 10.24 18.39 -5.55
C GLY A 566 9.29 18.08 -4.37
N VAL A 567 9.03 19.06 -3.49
CA VAL A 567 8.08 18.93 -2.37
C VAL A 567 6.77 19.65 -2.68
N ASP A 568 6.82 20.77 -3.40
CA ASP A 568 5.67 21.59 -3.77
C ASP A 568 5.94 22.53 -4.95
N LEU A 569 4.91 23.27 -5.35
CA LEU A 569 4.94 24.26 -6.43
C LEU A 569 4.84 25.70 -5.89
N ARG A 570 5.29 25.98 -4.66
CA ARG A 570 5.06 27.27 -3.99
C ARG A 570 5.58 28.47 -4.77
N ASP A 571 6.67 28.29 -5.52
CA ASP A 571 7.33 29.33 -6.30
C ASP A 571 6.60 29.62 -7.63
N VAL A 572 5.54 28.85 -7.94
CA VAL A 572 4.70 29.03 -9.11
C VAL A 572 3.53 29.94 -8.78
N PRO A 573 3.25 30.99 -9.59
CA PRO A 573 2.16 31.91 -9.33
C PRO A 573 0.77 31.22 -9.41
N PRO A 574 -0.19 31.60 -8.53
CA PRO A 574 -1.54 31.04 -8.55
C PRO A 574 -2.30 31.45 -9.82
N ALA A 575 -3.28 30.64 -10.22
CA ALA A 575 -4.25 30.93 -11.29
C ALA A 575 -3.63 31.47 -12.60
N ARG A 576 -2.56 30.84 -13.09
CA ARG A 576 -1.84 31.24 -14.32
C ARG A 576 -2.00 30.24 -15.46
N PHE A 577 -2.13 28.96 -15.16
CA PHE A 577 -2.02 27.89 -16.15
C PHE A 577 -3.38 27.30 -16.51
N ASP A 578 -3.58 27.01 -17.79
CA ASP A 578 -4.75 26.28 -18.30
C ASP A 578 -4.58 24.76 -18.16
N LEU A 579 -3.32 24.30 -18.15
CA LEU A 579 -2.95 22.90 -18.01
C LEU A 579 -1.76 22.76 -17.06
N VAL A 580 -1.90 21.88 -16.06
CA VAL A 580 -0.78 21.30 -15.32
C VAL A 580 -0.72 19.85 -15.73
N TYR A 581 0.45 19.34 -16.10
CA TYR A 581 0.57 17.94 -16.50
C TYR A 581 1.84 17.29 -15.98
N ALA A 582 1.77 15.97 -15.85
CA ALA A 582 2.85 15.12 -15.39
C ALA A 582 2.92 13.90 -16.30
N VAL A 583 4.10 13.63 -16.85
CA VAL A 583 4.36 12.44 -17.66
C VAL A 583 5.42 11.63 -16.98
N ASP A 584 5.00 10.49 -16.42
CA ASP A 584 5.86 9.55 -15.70
C ASP A 584 6.61 10.16 -14.49
N SER A 585 6.11 11.26 -13.91
CA SER A 585 6.73 11.92 -12.76
C SER A 585 6.01 11.65 -11.43
N PHE A 586 4.70 11.41 -11.46
CA PHE A 586 3.90 11.06 -10.28
C PHE A 586 4.34 9.78 -9.56
N PRO A 587 4.88 8.73 -10.23
CA PRO A 587 5.37 7.55 -9.52
C PRO A 587 6.46 7.89 -8.49
N TYR A 588 7.30 8.88 -8.77
CA TYR A 588 8.32 9.38 -7.83
C TYR A 588 7.71 10.22 -6.71
N LEU A 589 6.65 10.99 -7.00
CA LEU A 589 5.90 11.71 -5.96
C LEU A 589 5.17 10.76 -5.02
N VAL A 590 4.58 9.69 -5.56
CA VAL A 590 3.98 8.60 -4.79
C VAL A 590 5.04 7.89 -3.95
N GLY A 591 6.21 7.62 -4.51
CA GLY A 591 7.38 7.13 -3.77
C GLY A 591 7.88 8.11 -2.69
N ALA A 592 7.72 9.42 -2.91
CA ALA A 592 8.03 10.49 -1.94
C ALA A 592 7.03 10.56 -0.77
N GLY A 593 5.88 9.88 -0.87
CA GLY A 593 4.89 9.73 0.19
C GLY A 593 3.59 10.52 -0.05
N ALA A 594 2.52 10.08 0.61
CA ALA A 594 1.16 10.59 0.37
C ALA A 594 1.03 12.10 0.64
N ALA A 595 1.75 12.65 1.62
CA ALA A 595 1.75 14.09 1.92
C ALA A 595 2.34 14.93 0.78
N VAL A 596 3.34 14.41 0.06
CA VAL A 596 3.94 15.08 -1.10
C VAL A 596 2.95 15.08 -2.25
N VAL A 597 2.30 13.95 -2.53
CA VAL A 597 1.26 13.84 -3.56
C VAL A 597 0.08 14.78 -3.25
N ASP A 598 -0.44 14.74 -2.03
CA ASP A 598 -1.56 15.59 -1.59
C ASP A 598 -1.23 17.07 -1.79
N ARG A 599 -0.02 17.48 -1.38
CA ARG A 599 0.46 18.85 -1.58
C ARG A 599 0.61 19.22 -3.06
N HIS A 600 1.13 18.33 -3.91
CA HIS A 600 1.25 18.62 -5.34
C HIS A 600 -0.11 18.76 -6.03
N VAL A 601 -1.11 17.97 -5.64
CA VAL A 601 -2.48 18.12 -6.19
C VAL A 601 -3.14 19.40 -5.69
N ALA A 602 -2.97 19.75 -4.40
CA ALA A 602 -3.45 21.00 -3.84
C ALA A 602 -2.82 22.22 -4.54
N GLU A 603 -1.51 22.17 -4.80
CA GLU A 603 -0.79 23.25 -5.46
C GLU A 603 -1.11 23.31 -6.96
N ALA A 604 -1.30 22.17 -7.63
CA ALA A 604 -1.81 22.13 -9.01
C ALA A 604 -3.19 22.83 -9.08
N ARG A 605 -4.07 22.58 -8.12
CA ARG A 605 -5.35 23.31 -8.01
C ARG A 605 -5.13 24.81 -7.86
N ARG A 606 -4.16 25.23 -7.04
CA ARG A 606 -3.84 26.65 -6.80
C ARG A 606 -3.34 27.35 -8.06
N VAL A 607 -2.44 26.71 -8.82
CA VAL A 607 -1.78 27.32 -9.99
C VAL A 607 -2.63 27.29 -11.26
N LEU A 608 -3.60 26.39 -11.35
CA LEU A 608 -4.54 26.34 -12.47
C LEU A 608 -5.53 27.51 -12.45
N VAL A 609 -5.93 28.05 -13.60
CA VAL A 609 -7.10 28.94 -13.71
C VAL A 609 -8.40 28.17 -13.42
N PRO A 610 -9.50 28.81 -13.02
CA PRO A 610 -10.81 28.14 -12.96
C PRO A 610 -11.15 27.45 -14.29
N GLY A 611 -11.55 26.17 -14.24
CA GLY A 611 -11.78 25.34 -15.43
C GLY A 611 -10.52 24.77 -16.08
N GLY A 612 -9.32 25.13 -15.62
CA GLY A 612 -8.05 24.52 -16.03
C GLY A 612 -7.95 23.06 -15.59
N GLU A 613 -7.03 22.31 -16.19
CA GLU A 613 -6.98 20.86 -16.05
C GLU A 613 -5.64 20.33 -15.53
N LEU A 614 -5.69 19.29 -14.70
CA LEU A 614 -4.55 18.49 -14.26
C LEU A 614 -4.56 17.14 -15.00
N VAL A 615 -3.49 16.86 -15.74
CA VAL A 615 -3.30 15.59 -16.46
C VAL A 615 -2.15 14.80 -15.84
N ILE A 616 -2.41 13.56 -15.44
CA ILE A 616 -1.39 12.66 -14.89
C ILE A 616 -1.31 11.44 -15.81
N LEU A 617 -0.15 11.25 -16.43
CA LEU A 617 0.15 10.09 -17.25
C LEU A 617 1.16 9.23 -16.47
N SER A 618 0.71 8.06 -16.02
CA SER A 618 1.29 7.22 -14.97
C SER A 618 1.22 7.84 -13.57
N TYR A 619 0.30 7.34 -12.73
CA TYR A 619 0.18 7.77 -11.33
C TYR A 619 1.19 7.07 -10.41
N SER A 620 1.35 5.74 -10.53
CA SER A 620 2.29 4.99 -9.70
C SER A 620 2.86 3.76 -10.43
N TYR A 621 3.93 3.18 -9.89
CA TYR A 621 4.51 1.91 -10.37
C TYR A 621 4.04 0.68 -9.58
N ARG A 622 2.97 0.80 -8.77
CA ARG A 622 2.54 -0.30 -7.89
C ARG A 622 1.79 -1.44 -8.60
N GLY A 623 1.45 -1.26 -9.88
CA GLY A 623 0.75 -2.27 -10.67
C GLY A 623 -0.70 -2.52 -10.26
N ASP A 624 -1.35 -1.56 -9.59
CA ASP A 624 -2.73 -1.67 -9.12
C ASP A 624 -3.58 -0.49 -9.67
N PRO A 625 -4.13 -0.63 -10.89
CA PRO A 625 -4.93 0.42 -11.54
C PRO A 625 -6.19 0.82 -10.77
N ALA A 626 -6.80 -0.14 -10.05
CA ALA A 626 -8.02 0.11 -9.27
C ALA A 626 -7.71 1.01 -8.07
N ARG A 627 -6.58 0.73 -7.39
CA ARG A 627 -6.09 1.60 -6.32
C ARG A 627 -5.64 2.95 -6.83
N ASP A 628 -4.99 3.04 -8.01
CA ASP A 628 -4.65 4.30 -8.67
C ASP A 628 -5.88 5.17 -8.92
N ALA A 629 -6.93 4.59 -9.51
CA ALA A 629 -8.19 5.28 -9.72
C ALA A 629 -8.82 5.77 -8.40
N ALA A 630 -8.83 4.92 -7.37
CA ALA A 630 -9.39 5.28 -6.07
C ALA A 630 -8.63 6.44 -5.40
N ASP A 631 -7.29 6.42 -5.44
CA ASP A 631 -6.47 7.49 -4.87
C ASP A 631 -6.65 8.81 -5.61
N VAL A 632 -6.63 8.78 -6.95
CA VAL A 632 -6.85 9.97 -7.79
C VAL A 632 -8.24 10.56 -7.55
N ALA A 633 -9.28 9.73 -7.46
CA ALA A 633 -10.64 10.19 -7.15
C ALA A 633 -10.73 10.86 -5.76
N ARG A 634 -10.03 10.31 -4.76
CA ARG A 634 -9.95 10.88 -3.40
C ARG A 634 -9.28 12.26 -3.39
N LEU A 635 -8.16 12.38 -4.11
CA LEU A 635 -7.43 13.63 -4.26
C LEU A 635 -8.24 14.68 -5.02
N ALA A 636 -8.92 14.28 -6.08
CA ALA A 636 -9.81 15.14 -6.86
C ALA A 636 -10.93 15.71 -6.00
N ALA A 637 -11.64 14.85 -5.25
CA ALA A 637 -12.71 15.27 -4.34
C ALA A 637 -12.20 16.22 -3.24
N ARG A 638 -11.04 15.91 -2.65
CA ARG A 638 -10.44 16.72 -1.58
C ARG A 638 -10.03 18.13 -2.06
N HIS A 639 -9.48 18.24 -3.26
CA HIS A 639 -8.90 19.49 -3.77
C HIS A 639 -9.78 20.20 -4.81
N GLY A 640 -11.03 19.77 -4.98
CA GLY A 640 -12.01 20.47 -5.83
C GLY A 640 -11.75 20.32 -7.33
N PHE A 641 -11.63 19.07 -7.78
CA PHE A 641 -11.57 18.68 -9.19
C PHE A 641 -12.70 17.71 -9.56
N ASP A 642 -13.19 17.83 -10.80
CA ASP A 642 -13.99 16.80 -11.46
C ASP A 642 -13.06 15.81 -12.17
N VAL A 643 -13.32 14.50 -12.04
CA VAL A 643 -12.56 13.46 -12.76
C VAL A 643 -13.19 13.24 -14.13
N LEU A 644 -12.43 13.50 -15.20
CA LEU A 644 -12.87 13.33 -16.58
C LEU A 644 -12.38 12.02 -17.22
N VAL A 645 -11.18 11.57 -16.84
CA VAL A 645 -10.58 10.30 -17.29
C VAL A 645 -9.94 9.63 -16.08
N SER A 646 -10.13 8.32 -15.93
CA SER A 646 -9.64 7.56 -14.79
C SER A 646 -9.14 6.16 -15.18
N GLY A 647 -7.83 6.05 -15.45
CA GLY A 647 -7.14 4.78 -15.64
C GLY A 647 -7.26 4.20 -17.05
N GLU A 648 -7.37 5.05 -18.07
CA GLU A 648 -7.35 4.62 -19.48
C GLU A 648 -5.91 4.36 -19.97
N ARG A 649 -5.74 3.50 -20.99
CA ARG A 649 -4.44 3.23 -21.63
C ARG A 649 -4.43 3.78 -23.06
N PRO A 650 -4.10 5.07 -23.26
CA PRO A 650 -4.20 5.71 -24.57
C PRO A 650 -2.95 5.55 -25.45
N PHE A 651 -1.94 4.81 -24.98
CA PHE A 651 -0.62 4.74 -25.60
C PHE A 651 -0.33 3.36 -26.19
N SER A 652 0.40 3.35 -27.29
CA SER A 652 0.85 2.20 -28.07
C SER A 652 2.32 1.86 -27.83
N LEU A 653 3.13 2.86 -27.47
CA LEU A 653 4.58 2.70 -27.25
C LEU A 653 4.97 2.45 -25.79
N TRP A 654 4.03 2.58 -24.86
CA TRP A 654 4.24 2.37 -23.43
C TRP A 654 2.89 2.16 -22.72
N ASP A 655 2.91 1.69 -21.47
CA ASP A 655 1.74 1.14 -20.79
C ASP A 655 1.18 2.04 -19.67
N GLY A 656 1.46 3.34 -19.74
CA GLY A 656 1.04 4.33 -18.76
C GLY A 656 -0.47 4.55 -18.72
N LEU A 657 -1.02 4.66 -17.49
CA LEU A 657 -2.43 4.98 -17.26
C LEU A 657 -2.66 6.49 -17.28
N ALA A 658 -3.73 6.93 -17.92
CA ALA A 658 -4.12 8.31 -18.03
C ALA A 658 -5.17 8.70 -16.98
N TYR A 659 -4.95 9.84 -16.33
CA TYR A 659 -5.91 10.52 -15.47
C TYR A 659 -6.05 11.98 -15.89
N ARG A 660 -7.28 12.47 -15.95
CA ARG A 660 -7.59 13.85 -16.36
C ARG A 660 -8.58 14.45 -15.38
N LEU A 661 -8.21 15.57 -14.77
CA LEU A 661 -8.95 16.24 -13.72
C LEU A 661 -9.23 17.69 -14.13
N ARG A 662 -10.45 18.20 -13.93
CA ARG A 662 -10.80 19.59 -14.21
C ARG A 662 -11.06 20.36 -12.93
N ARG A 663 -10.38 21.49 -12.75
CA ARG A 663 -10.58 22.38 -11.59
C ARG A 663 -12.01 22.90 -11.61
N ILE A 664 -12.77 22.61 -10.55
CA ILE A 664 -14.12 23.13 -10.37
C ILE A 664 -14.04 24.66 -10.23
N ALA A 665 -14.76 25.39 -11.08
CA ALA A 665 -14.96 26.83 -10.90
C ALA A 665 -15.85 27.03 -9.66
N HIS A 666 -15.42 27.84 -8.68
CA HIS A 666 -16.32 28.23 -7.61
C HIS A 666 -17.53 28.92 -8.25
N ARG A 667 -18.73 28.41 -7.97
CA ARG A 667 -19.99 29.09 -8.29
C ARG A 667 -20.12 30.37 -7.48
#